data_AF-A0A6N7QXM5-F1
#
_entry.id   AF-A0A6N7QXM5-F1
#
_cell.length_a   1.000
_cell.length_b   1.000
_cell.length_c   1.000
_cell.angle_alpha   90.00
_cell.angle_beta   90.00
_cell.angle_gamma   90.00
#
_symmetry.space_group_name_H-M   'P 1'
#
loop_
_entity.id
_entity.type
_entity.pdbx_description
1 polymer ?
#
loop_
_entity_poly.entity_id
_entity_poly.type
_entity_poly.pdbx_seq_one_letter_code
_entity_poly.pdbx_strand_id
1 'polypeptide(L)'
;MLFAVFLPVLLAIFIPFFSKWKEKIHTGYFVLLAPLAVFIYFVPHVGNDFSPVSQSYNWIPSLNIGLDFYLDGLSLLFVLLISGIGTLVTFYSIFYLHKSERLDQFYVYLLLFMTAMFGVVLSDNVFVLYSFWELTSISSFLLIGYWNYKEGSRYGALKSMLITVFGGLSMLGGFILLSIITETTSIQAMMEQADVILSSEYFGLILALVLLGAFTKSAQVPFHIWLPDAMEAPTPVSAYLHSATMVKAGIFLVARFTPIFSGSDWFFVFVSGIGILTLVWGSYMAVRQTDLKGILAFSTISQLGMIMSMLGFGTSVAIFAAVFHILNHATFKGSLFMIAGIVDHETGTRDIRRLGGLATLMPISATLAFFGTFSMAGVPLPFLNGFYSKEKFFEATLEIHESSIPFANFLAQAIPYLAVFGSIFTFVYSMYLVFGTFMGEKKLDQLKMKPHEAPIGMLISPIILVLGVVIIGIFPNLVNSTFLAHTAEAIYGQPMEVKHIQFWHGWIPPLYMSLIVVGVGVVLAFTRKSWNSIYNFFPGKLSFNKVYDFLVDQSEKASAKITNLYMTGSLRLYMALILVAILVCSFGVLWITDGFAFDTTGLAEITVHEILIALTMAVAAICTIFTRNKIAAILILGVVGYGLALLFVVYRAPDLALTQLVVETITVALFLLCFYHLPNLRERTEKASQKFINIVISVAFGTLMTVVAISAHSTKLFDKISDYFLETSYKLGGGDNVVNVILVDMRGIDTLFEIVVLGIAAFAIYGLIKLRNKKEAE
;
A
#
# COMPACT_ATOMS: atom_id res chain seq x y z
N MET A 1 -13.28 15.61 -20.45
CA MET A 1 -12.92 15.07 -19.11
C MET A 1 -11.42 14.91 -18.92
N LEU A 2 -10.68 14.33 -19.87
CA LEU A 2 -9.22 14.15 -19.78
C LEU A 2 -8.47 15.42 -19.33
N PHE A 3 -8.73 16.56 -19.99
CA PHE A 3 -8.09 17.83 -19.62
C PHE A 3 -8.46 18.28 -18.20
N ALA A 4 -9.71 18.09 -17.77
CA ALA A 4 -10.14 18.47 -16.41
C ALA A 4 -9.43 17.64 -15.33
N VAL A 5 -9.17 16.35 -15.58
CA VAL A 5 -8.40 15.49 -14.68
C VAL A 5 -6.94 15.94 -14.58
N PHE A 6 -6.28 16.20 -15.71
CA PHE A 6 -4.85 16.49 -15.74
C PHE A 6 -4.46 17.98 -15.62
N LEU A 7 -5.42 18.90 -15.72
CA LEU A 7 -5.19 20.35 -15.57
C LEU A 7 -4.39 20.71 -14.30
N PRO A 8 -4.69 20.15 -13.10
CA PRO A 8 -3.93 20.48 -11.90
C PRO A 8 -2.45 20.07 -12.02
N VAL A 9 -2.13 18.87 -12.51
CA VAL A 9 -0.73 18.44 -12.71
C VAL A 9 -0.03 19.25 -13.81
N LEU A 10 -0.71 19.59 -14.91
CA LEU A 10 -0.14 20.46 -15.94
C LEU A 10 0.25 21.82 -15.37
N LEU A 11 -0.58 22.39 -14.48
CA LEU A 11 -0.26 23.63 -13.78
C LEU A 11 0.83 23.45 -12.72
N ALA A 12 0.94 22.26 -12.12
CA ALA A 12 1.98 21.95 -11.14
C ALA A 12 3.40 22.05 -11.73
N ILE A 13 3.58 21.71 -13.01
CA ILE A 13 4.87 21.82 -13.72
C ILE A 13 5.38 23.28 -13.72
N PHE A 14 4.46 24.26 -13.77
CA PHE A 14 4.82 25.67 -13.82
C PHE A 14 5.05 26.30 -12.43
N ILE A 15 4.65 25.64 -11.35
CA ILE A 15 4.77 26.17 -9.97
C ILE A 15 6.21 26.58 -9.61
N PRO A 16 7.27 25.78 -9.88
CA PRO A 16 8.63 26.16 -9.54
C PRO A 16 9.13 27.42 -10.25
N PHE A 17 8.54 27.78 -11.41
CA PHE A 17 8.87 29.02 -12.11
C PHE A 17 8.20 30.22 -11.46
N PHE A 18 6.92 30.10 -11.10
CA PHE A 18 6.17 31.16 -10.42
C PHE A 18 6.58 31.35 -8.96
N SER A 19 7.08 30.30 -8.29
CA SER A 19 7.55 30.40 -6.90
C SER A 19 8.75 31.34 -6.76
N LYS A 20 9.52 31.58 -7.82
CA LYS A 20 10.59 32.60 -7.85
C LYS A 20 10.05 34.02 -7.66
N TRP A 21 8.77 34.26 -7.94
CA TRP A 21 8.10 35.57 -7.77
C TRP A 21 7.20 35.64 -6.53
N LYS A 22 7.30 34.65 -5.61
CA LYS A 22 6.44 34.51 -4.43
C LYS A 22 6.42 35.73 -3.50
N GLU A 23 7.49 36.53 -3.51
CA GLU A 23 7.57 37.74 -2.69
C GLU A 23 6.57 38.80 -3.15
N LYS A 24 6.35 38.92 -4.46
CA LYS A 24 5.41 39.88 -5.08
C LYS A 24 3.97 39.37 -5.08
N ILE A 25 3.75 38.13 -5.52
CA ILE A 25 2.41 37.51 -5.61
C ILE A 25 2.49 36.12 -5.00
N HIS A 26 1.58 35.81 -4.07
CA HIS A 26 1.53 34.50 -3.45
C HIS A 26 1.20 33.42 -4.50
N THR A 27 2.02 32.36 -4.59
CA THR A 27 1.88 31.28 -5.59
C THR A 27 0.48 30.67 -5.60
N GLY A 28 -0.19 30.62 -4.45
CA GLY A 28 -1.53 30.06 -4.32
C GLY A 28 -2.61 30.73 -5.17
N TYR A 29 -2.48 32.01 -5.56
CA TYR A 29 -3.46 32.65 -6.45
C TYR A 29 -3.47 32.03 -7.85
N PHE A 30 -2.31 31.62 -8.36
CA PHE A 30 -2.20 30.91 -9.63
C PHE A 30 -2.79 29.50 -9.51
N VAL A 31 -2.49 28.82 -8.39
CA VAL A 31 -2.96 27.46 -8.09
C VAL A 31 -4.48 27.40 -7.97
N LEU A 32 -5.10 28.46 -7.42
CA LEU A 32 -6.56 28.58 -7.25
C LEU A 32 -7.33 28.42 -8.57
N LEU A 33 -6.74 28.81 -9.70
CA LEU A 33 -7.37 28.74 -11.01
C LEU A 33 -7.67 27.30 -11.44
N ALA A 34 -6.85 26.33 -11.03
CA ALA A 34 -7.01 24.93 -11.42
C ALA A 34 -8.32 24.31 -10.91
N PRO A 35 -8.56 24.21 -9.58
CA PRO A 35 -9.80 23.64 -9.08
C PRO A 35 -11.02 24.51 -9.43
N LEU A 36 -10.87 25.84 -9.55
CA LEU A 36 -11.97 26.73 -9.92
C LEU A 36 -12.43 26.49 -11.36
N ALA A 37 -11.49 26.34 -12.30
CA ALA A 37 -11.82 26.04 -13.70
C ALA A 37 -12.52 24.68 -13.83
N VAL A 38 -12.06 23.66 -13.09
CA VAL A 38 -12.74 22.35 -13.05
C VAL A 38 -14.14 22.48 -12.47
N PHE A 39 -14.32 23.22 -11.37
CA PHE A 39 -15.63 23.44 -10.77
C PHE A 39 -16.59 24.11 -11.76
N ILE A 40 -16.18 25.21 -12.40
CA ILE A 40 -16.99 25.94 -13.39
C ILE A 40 -17.34 25.05 -14.59
N TYR A 41 -16.44 24.15 -15.01
CA TYR A 41 -16.70 23.22 -16.11
C TYR A 41 -17.78 22.18 -15.79
N PHE A 42 -17.84 21.68 -14.55
CA PHE A 42 -18.80 20.63 -14.17
C PHE A 42 -20.13 21.15 -13.61
N VAL A 43 -20.19 22.36 -13.05
CA VAL A 43 -21.44 22.96 -12.52
C VAL A 43 -22.61 22.94 -13.51
N PRO A 44 -22.44 23.21 -14.82
CA PRO A 44 -23.55 23.16 -15.78
C PRO A 44 -24.22 21.78 -15.93
N HIS A 45 -23.58 20.71 -15.48
CA HIS A 45 -24.17 19.36 -15.50
C HIS A 45 -25.11 19.11 -14.31
N VAL A 46 -25.25 20.07 -13.38
CA VAL A 46 -26.23 20.03 -12.30
C VAL A 46 -27.58 20.50 -12.84
N GLY A 47 -28.53 19.58 -13.00
CA GLY A 47 -29.87 19.85 -13.50
C GLY A 47 -30.68 18.59 -13.73
N ASN A 48 -31.99 18.76 -13.96
CA ASN A 48 -32.93 17.64 -14.11
C ASN A 48 -32.71 16.83 -15.40
N ASP A 49 -32.07 17.42 -16.42
CA ASP A 49 -31.79 16.79 -17.71
C ASP A 49 -30.35 16.24 -17.78
N PHE A 50 -29.87 15.65 -16.67
CA PHE A 50 -28.54 15.05 -16.62
C PHE A 50 -28.53 13.68 -17.31
N SER A 51 -27.60 13.49 -18.26
CA SER A 51 -27.32 12.19 -18.87
C SER A 51 -25.86 11.79 -18.64
N PRO A 52 -25.57 10.50 -18.38
CA PRO A 52 -24.21 10.06 -18.22
C PRO A 52 -23.37 10.29 -19.48
N VAL A 53 -22.10 10.69 -19.30
CA VAL A 53 -21.16 10.96 -20.39
C VAL A 53 -19.94 10.06 -20.26
N SER A 54 -19.62 9.29 -21.31
CA SER A 54 -18.40 8.47 -21.38
C SER A 54 -17.39 9.04 -22.38
N GLN A 55 -16.10 8.97 -22.06
CA GLN A 55 -14.99 9.27 -22.98
C GLN A 55 -13.84 8.29 -22.74
N SER A 56 -13.38 7.64 -23.81
CA SER A 56 -12.29 6.66 -23.75
C SER A 56 -11.09 7.09 -24.57
N TYR A 57 -9.89 6.89 -24.02
CA TYR A 57 -8.62 7.14 -24.72
C TYR A 57 -7.70 5.92 -24.55
N ASN A 58 -7.09 5.48 -25.64
CA ASN A 58 -6.18 4.33 -25.62
C ASN A 58 -4.92 4.63 -24.80
N TRP A 59 -4.61 3.78 -23.81
CA TRP A 59 -3.37 3.86 -23.04
C TRP A 59 -2.45 2.65 -23.28
N ILE A 60 -2.92 1.43 -22.99
CA ILE A 60 -2.20 0.18 -23.26
C ILE A 60 -3.16 -0.81 -23.95
N PRO A 61 -3.35 -0.68 -25.28
CA PRO A 61 -4.31 -1.52 -26.02
C PRO A 61 -4.05 -3.02 -25.92
N SER A 62 -2.79 -3.44 -25.80
CA SER A 62 -2.41 -4.86 -25.70
C SER A 62 -2.93 -5.55 -24.43
N LEU A 63 -3.26 -4.78 -23.39
CA LEU A 63 -3.83 -5.26 -22.14
C LEU A 63 -5.30 -4.84 -21.96
N ASN A 64 -5.91 -4.28 -23.01
CA ASN A 64 -7.24 -3.66 -22.94
C ASN A 64 -7.37 -2.58 -21.86
N ILE A 65 -6.29 -1.84 -21.58
CA ILE A 65 -6.33 -0.77 -20.57
C ILE A 65 -6.47 0.59 -21.29
N GLY A 66 -7.63 1.21 -21.14
CA GLY A 66 -7.95 2.56 -21.62
C GLY A 66 -8.03 3.56 -20.47
N LEU A 67 -7.70 4.83 -20.74
CA LEU A 67 -8.10 5.96 -19.91
C LEU A 67 -9.59 6.24 -20.17
N ASP A 68 -10.43 5.40 -19.57
CA ASP A 68 -11.88 5.45 -19.68
C ASP A 68 -12.45 6.33 -18.57
N PHE A 69 -13.13 7.42 -18.97
CA PHE A 69 -13.78 8.35 -18.06
C PHE A 69 -15.30 8.26 -18.19
N TYR A 70 -15.99 8.13 -17.06
CA TYR A 70 -17.43 8.05 -16.98
C TYR A 70 -17.96 9.08 -15.97
N LEU A 71 -18.76 10.01 -16.47
CA LEU A 71 -19.45 11.03 -15.69
C LEU A 71 -20.92 10.65 -15.54
N ASP A 72 -21.30 10.27 -14.33
CA ASP A 72 -22.65 10.00 -13.84
C ASP A 72 -22.96 10.87 -12.61
N GLY A 73 -24.12 10.66 -11.96
CA GLY A 73 -24.49 11.45 -10.78
C GLY A 73 -23.48 11.32 -9.63
N LEU A 74 -22.99 10.11 -9.38
CA LEU A 74 -22.02 9.84 -8.32
C LEU A 74 -20.67 10.55 -8.57
N SER A 75 -20.09 10.40 -9.74
CA SER A 75 -18.84 11.07 -10.09
C SER A 75 -19.00 12.58 -10.16
N LEU A 76 -20.14 13.10 -10.65
CA LEU A 76 -20.44 14.53 -10.64
C LEU A 76 -20.46 15.11 -9.22
N LEU A 77 -21.12 14.43 -8.27
CA LEU A 77 -21.11 14.81 -6.86
C LEU A 77 -19.67 14.96 -6.33
N PHE A 78 -18.86 13.93 -6.54
CA PHE A 78 -17.51 13.91 -6.03
C PHE A 78 -16.61 14.93 -6.73
N VAL A 79 -16.69 15.09 -8.05
CA VAL A 79 -15.89 16.09 -8.78
C VAL A 79 -16.21 17.50 -8.30
N LEU A 80 -17.48 17.83 -8.08
CA LEU A 80 -17.88 19.14 -7.54
C LEU A 80 -17.43 19.35 -6.10
N LEU A 81 -17.48 18.31 -5.26
CA LEU A 81 -16.93 18.37 -3.90
C LEU A 81 -15.41 18.58 -3.89
N ILE A 82 -14.68 17.80 -4.71
CA ILE A 82 -13.21 17.86 -4.82
C ILE A 82 -12.78 19.23 -5.35
N SER A 83 -13.41 19.73 -6.41
CA SER A 83 -13.06 21.02 -7.05
C SER A 83 -13.54 22.23 -6.24
N GLY A 84 -14.76 22.21 -5.71
CA GLY A 84 -15.33 23.30 -4.91
C GLY A 84 -14.58 23.49 -3.60
N ILE A 85 -14.45 22.43 -2.79
CA ILE A 85 -13.70 22.49 -1.52
C ILE A 85 -12.20 22.67 -1.81
N GLY A 86 -11.68 22.12 -2.91
CA GLY A 86 -10.30 22.33 -3.34
C GLY A 86 -9.99 23.81 -3.62
N THR A 87 -10.92 24.52 -4.24
CA THR A 87 -10.83 25.97 -4.46
C THR A 87 -10.79 26.72 -3.12
N LEU A 88 -11.73 26.42 -2.22
CA LEU A 88 -11.82 27.08 -0.92
C LEU A 88 -10.62 26.78 -0.02
N VAL A 89 -10.09 25.55 -0.03
CA VAL A 89 -8.88 25.18 0.70
C VAL A 89 -7.66 25.87 0.11
N THR A 90 -7.53 25.92 -1.21
CA THR A 90 -6.41 26.61 -1.87
C THR A 90 -6.44 28.09 -1.50
N PHE A 91 -7.60 28.73 -1.53
CA PHE A 91 -7.77 30.11 -1.08
C PHE A 91 -7.40 30.30 0.40
N TYR A 92 -7.92 29.44 1.28
CA TYR A 92 -7.60 29.47 2.71
C TYR A 92 -6.09 29.31 2.97
N SER A 93 -5.41 28.44 2.21
CA SER A 93 -3.97 28.19 2.35
C SER A 93 -3.09 29.42 2.05
N ILE A 94 -3.56 30.34 1.20
CA ILE A 94 -2.84 31.58 0.85
C ILE A 94 -2.64 32.46 2.07
N PHE A 95 -3.64 32.52 2.94
CA PHE A 95 -3.60 33.33 4.15
C PHE A 95 -3.07 32.55 5.35
N TYR A 96 -3.21 31.22 5.35
CA TYR A 96 -2.75 30.36 6.44
C TYR A 96 -1.23 30.10 6.44
N LEU A 97 -0.61 29.91 5.28
CA LEU A 97 0.82 29.61 5.18
C LEU A 97 1.66 30.88 5.04
N HIS A 98 2.73 30.99 5.82
CA HIS A 98 3.64 32.11 5.72
C HIS A 98 4.53 32.01 4.47
N LYS A 99 4.92 33.15 3.87
CA LYS A 99 5.74 33.20 2.63
C LYS A 99 7.13 32.55 2.75
N SER A 100 7.65 32.41 3.97
CA SER A 100 8.94 31.75 4.25
C SER A 100 8.89 30.22 4.10
N GLU A 101 7.69 29.63 4.12
CA GLU A 101 7.48 28.20 3.96
C GLU A 101 7.80 27.73 2.52
N ARG A 102 7.94 26.42 2.34
CA ARG A 102 8.15 25.76 1.03
C ARG A 102 6.84 25.63 0.25
N LEU A 103 6.28 26.78 -0.11
CA LEU A 103 4.98 26.90 -0.80
C LEU A 103 4.95 26.18 -2.15
N ASP A 104 6.08 26.12 -2.84
CA ASP A 104 6.26 25.39 -4.09
C ASP A 104 5.96 23.89 -3.90
N GLN A 105 6.59 23.26 -2.90
CA GLN A 105 6.37 21.85 -2.58
C GLN A 105 4.92 21.62 -2.16
N PHE A 106 4.39 22.48 -1.29
CA PHE A 106 3.01 22.39 -0.82
C PHE A 106 1.99 22.34 -1.97
N TYR A 107 2.07 23.30 -2.90
CA TYR A 107 1.09 23.40 -3.98
C TYR A 107 1.29 22.36 -5.08
N VAL A 108 2.52 21.91 -5.35
CA VAL A 108 2.77 20.77 -6.25
C VAL A 108 2.10 19.51 -5.70
N TYR A 109 2.30 19.21 -4.41
CA TYR A 109 1.70 18.04 -3.78
C TYR A 109 0.17 18.15 -3.72
N LEU A 110 -0.36 19.34 -3.46
CA LEU A 110 -1.80 19.59 -3.44
C LEU A 110 -2.44 19.36 -4.82
N LEU A 111 -1.86 19.89 -5.90
CA LEU A 111 -2.38 19.70 -7.25
C LEU A 111 -2.20 18.26 -7.76
N LEU A 112 -1.12 17.58 -7.38
CA LEU A 112 -0.93 16.15 -7.65
C LEU A 112 -2.05 15.34 -6.99
N PHE A 113 -2.37 15.65 -5.73
CA PHE A 113 -3.46 15.02 -5.01
C PHE A 113 -4.83 15.32 -5.64
N MET A 114 -5.08 16.56 -6.11
CA MET A 114 -6.31 16.90 -6.85
C MET A 114 -6.46 16.09 -8.12
N THR A 115 -5.39 15.98 -8.92
CA THR A 115 -5.39 15.18 -10.16
C THR A 115 -5.70 13.71 -9.86
N ALA A 116 -5.06 13.16 -8.82
CA ALA A 116 -5.33 11.80 -8.38
C ALA A 116 -6.79 11.59 -7.98
N MET A 117 -7.36 12.50 -7.18
CA MET A 117 -8.75 12.39 -6.76
C MET A 117 -9.75 12.55 -7.91
N PHE A 118 -9.51 13.47 -8.86
CA PHE A 118 -10.35 13.57 -10.07
C PHE A 118 -10.26 12.29 -10.91
N GLY A 119 -9.06 11.73 -11.04
CA GLY A 119 -8.85 10.45 -11.71
C GLY A 119 -9.61 9.31 -11.04
N VAL A 120 -9.52 9.14 -9.72
CA VAL A 120 -10.26 8.09 -8.99
C VAL A 120 -11.76 8.15 -9.26
N VAL A 121 -12.36 9.34 -9.24
CA VAL A 121 -13.82 9.47 -9.27
C VAL A 121 -14.41 9.44 -10.68
N LEU A 122 -13.63 9.80 -11.69
CA LEU A 122 -14.06 9.77 -13.09
C LEU A 122 -13.66 8.48 -13.81
N SER A 123 -12.76 7.66 -13.26
CA SER A 123 -12.30 6.44 -13.94
C SER A 123 -13.38 5.37 -14.00
N ASP A 124 -13.62 4.84 -15.19
CA ASP A 124 -14.41 3.63 -15.42
C ASP A 124 -13.53 2.38 -15.52
N ASN A 125 -12.25 2.52 -15.86
CA ASN A 125 -11.33 1.39 -15.92
C ASN A 125 -10.76 1.05 -14.53
N VAL A 126 -10.91 -0.19 -14.05
CA VAL A 126 -10.48 -0.60 -12.70
C VAL A 126 -8.98 -0.41 -12.45
N PHE A 127 -8.13 -0.63 -13.46
CA PHE A 127 -6.68 -0.48 -13.32
C PHE A 127 -6.23 0.98 -13.35
N VAL A 128 -6.95 1.83 -14.10
CA VAL A 128 -6.74 3.28 -14.08
C VAL A 128 -7.23 3.87 -12.76
N LEU A 129 -8.37 3.42 -12.25
CA LEU A 129 -8.85 3.77 -10.91
C LEU A 129 -7.80 3.41 -9.85
N TYR A 130 -7.24 2.20 -9.88
CA TYR A 130 -6.15 1.79 -8.99
C TYR A 130 -4.89 2.65 -9.15
N SER A 131 -4.50 2.99 -10.38
CA SER A 131 -3.33 3.84 -10.62
C SER A 131 -3.50 5.23 -9.99
N PHE A 132 -4.68 5.84 -10.14
CA PHE A 132 -5.00 7.10 -9.48
C PHE A 132 -5.16 6.93 -7.97
N TRP A 133 -5.67 5.80 -7.49
CA TRP A 133 -5.78 5.47 -6.08
C TRP A 133 -4.41 5.48 -5.40
N GLU A 134 -3.40 4.81 -5.98
CA GLU A 134 -2.04 4.86 -5.45
C GLU A 134 -1.41 6.25 -5.58
N LEU A 135 -1.74 7.01 -6.63
CA LEU A 135 -1.32 8.40 -6.72
C LEU A 135 -1.89 9.24 -5.57
N THR A 136 -3.11 8.97 -5.09
CA THR A 136 -3.65 9.60 -3.88
C THR A 136 -2.86 9.17 -2.64
N SER A 137 -2.46 7.91 -2.53
CA SER A 137 -1.60 7.41 -1.43
C SER A 137 -0.27 8.16 -1.37
N ILE A 138 0.44 8.24 -2.49
CA ILE A 138 1.75 8.89 -2.58
C ILE A 138 1.64 10.40 -2.30
N SER A 139 0.70 11.08 -2.94
CA SER A 139 0.53 12.52 -2.75
C SER A 139 0.07 12.88 -1.33
N SER A 140 -0.81 12.08 -0.71
CA SER A 140 -1.19 12.26 0.70
C SER A 140 -0.03 12.04 1.67
N PHE A 141 0.82 11.03 1.42
CA PHE A 141 2.05 10.81 2.18
C PHE A 141 2.96 12.04 2.17
N LEU A 142 3.16 12.63 0.99
CA LEU A 142 3.96 13.85 0.82
C LEU A 142 3.34 15.07 1.54
N LEU A 143 2.01 15.20 1.52
CA LEU A 143 1.30 16.29 2.18
C LEU A 143 1.31 16.15 3.73
N ILE A 144 1.17 14.93 4.26
CA ILE A 144 1.26 14.67 5.70
C ILE A 144 2.69 14.90 6.19
N GLY A 145 3.67 14.46 5.40
CA GLY A 145 5.10 14.64 5.65
C GLY A 145 5.64 16.04 5.33
N TYR A 146 4.78 17.04 5.09
CA TYR A 146 5.21 18.38 4.65
C TYR A 146 6.27 19.00 5.58
N TRP A 147 6.04 18.96 6.89
CA TRP A 147 7.04 19.36 7.89
C TRP A 147 7.95 18.18 8.27
N ASN A 148 8.71 17.67 7.31
CA ASN A 148 9.53 16.47 7.45
C ASN A 148 10.61 16.53 8.54
N TYR A 149 10.94 17.71 9.08
CA TYR A 149 11.86 17.84 10.22
C TYR A 149 11.22 17.38 11.54
N LYS A 150 9.88 17.39 11.65
CA LYS A 150 9.15 16.87 12.82
C LYS A 150 9.03 15.35 12.76
N GLU A 151 9.41 14.68 13.85
CA GLU A 151 9.30 13.22 13.97
C GLU A 151 7.85 12.75 13.86
N GLY A 152 6.91 13.44 14.52
CA GLY A 152 5.48 13.12 14.45
C GLY A 152 4.94 13.15 13.02
N SER A 153 5.33 14.14 12.21
CA SER A 153 4.93 14.23 10.80
C SER A 153 5.49 13.07 9.97
N ARG A 154 6.76 12.68 10.18
CA ARG A 154 7.37 11.52 9.49
C ARG A 154 6.67 10.21 9.86
N TYR A 155 6.43 9.99 11.15
CA TYR A 155 5.77 8.80 11.65
C TYR A 155 4.31 8.71 11.17
N GLY A 156 3.54 9.80 11.27
CA GLY A 156 2.16 9.87 10.78
C GLY A 156 2.07 9.63 9.27
N ALA A 157 2.98 10.21 8.49
CA ALA A 157 3.05 9.97 7.04
C ALA A 157 3.34 8.49 6.73
N LEU A 158 4.38 7.91 7.33
CA LEU A 158 4.75 6.51 7.09
C LEU A 158 3.63 5.54 7.48
N LYS A 159 3.01 5.73 8.66
CA LYS A 159 1.89 4.90 9.12
C LYS A 159 0.71 4.96 8.15
N SER A 160 0.34 6.17 7.70
CA SER A 160 -0.72 6.37 6.72
C SER A 160 -0.41 5.69 5.38
N MET A 161 0.83 5.82 4.90
CA MET A 161 1.28 5.14 3.68
C MET A 161 1.17 3.63 3.81
N LEU A 162 1.74 3.04 4.87
CA LEU A 162 1.74 1.58 5.05
C LEU A 162 0.33 0.99 5.11
N ILE A 163 -0.58 1.59 5.89
CA ILE A 163 -1.95 1.09 6.03
C ILE A 163 -2.73 1.23 4.73
N THR A 164 -2.57 2.36 4.04
CA THR A 164 -3.39 2.64 2.87
C THR A 164 -2.87 2.00 1.58
N VAL A 165 -1.55 1.82 1.45
CA VAL A 165 -0.94 1.02 0.36
C VAL A 165 -1.24 -0.47 0.57
N PHE A 166 -1.24 -0.97 1.81
CA PHE A 166 -1.66 -2.35 2.10
C PHE A 166 -3.09 -2.63 1.59
N GLY A 167 -4.03 -1.73 1.87
CA GLY A 167 -5.39 -1.86 1.35
C GLY A 167 -5.48 -1.64 -0.16
N GLY A 168 -4.73 -0.70 -0.72
CA GLY A 168 -4.67 -0.48 -2.17
C GLY A 168 -4.15 -1.71 -2.94
N LEU A 169 -3.10 -2.36 -2.45
CA LEU A 169 -2.58 -3.61 -3.02
C LEU A 169 -3.57 -4.77 -2.88
N SER A 170 -4.29 -4.83 -1.77
CA SER A 170 -5.37 -5.81 -1.58
C SER A 170 -6.49 -5.58 -2.61
N MET A 171 -6.92 -4.33 -2.79
CA MET A 171 -7.90 -3.92 -3.81
C MET A 171 -7.47 -4.28 -5.22
N LEU A 172 -6.19 -4.10 -5.57
CA LEU A 172 -5.65 -4.53 -6.87
C LEU A 172 -5.86 -6.03 -7.09
N GLY A 173 -5.62 -6.86 -6.07
CA GLY A 173 -5.92 -8.30 -6.14
C GLY A 173 -7.40 -8.58 -6.43
N GLY A 174 -8.31 -7.83 -5.80
CA GLY A 174 -9.74 -7.90 -6.08
C GLY A 174 -10.12 -7.49 -7.51
N PHE A 175 -9.52 -6.41 -8.03
CA PHE A 175 -9.74 -5.95 -9.40
C PHE A 175 -9.19 -6.92 -10.45
N ILE A 176 -8.05 -7.55 -10.19
CA ILE A 176 -7.51 -8.59 -11.08
C ILE A 176 -8.49 -9.76 -11.18
N LEU A 177 -9.01 -10.25 -10.04
CA LEU A 177 -9.99 -11.34 -10.03
C LEU A 177 -11.30 -10.95 -10.73
N LEU A 178 -11.81 -9.75 -10.49
CA LEU A 178 -12.99 -9.23 -11.19
C LEU A 178 -12.78 -9.20 -12.71
N SER A 179 -11.62 -8.70 -13.15
CA SER A 179 -11.29 -8.61 -14.58
C SER A 179 -11.12 -9.99 -15.24
N ILE A 180 -10.57 -10.97 -14.51
CA ILE A 180 -10.46 -12.36 -15.00
C ILE A 180 -11.84 -13.00 -15.17
N ILE A 181 -12.76 -12.80 -14.22
CA ILE A 181 -14.10 -13.43 -14.26
C ILE A 181 -15.01 -12.80 -15.31
N THR A 182 -14.93 -11.48 -15.47
CA THR A 182 -15.82 -10.71 -16.37
C THR A 182 -15.22 -10.46 -17.75
N GLU A 183 -13.95 -10.82 -17.96
CA GLU A 183 -13.16 -10.60 -19.17
C GLU A 183 -13.15 -9.13 -19.65
N THR A 184 -13.38 -8.18 -18.74
CA THR A 184 -13.40 -6.75 -19.01
C THR A 184 -12.66 -5.97 -17.95
N THR A 185 -12.30 -4.73 -18.26
CA THR A 185 -11.70 -3.78 -17.31
C THR A 185 -12.63 -2.61 -16.98
N SER A 186 -13.77 -2.51 -17.66
CA SER A 186 -14.78 -1.44 -17.47
C SER A 186 -15.69 -1.76 -16.29
N ILE A 187 -15.83 -0.81 -15.36
CA ILE A 187 -16.73 -0.92 -14.22
C ILE A 187 -18.19 -0.96 -14.68
N GLN A 188 -18.60 -0.16 -15.68
CA GLN A 188 -19.95 -0.26 -16.26
C GLN A 188 -20.25 -1.68 -16.77
N ALA A 189 -19.33 -2.26 -17.56
CA ALA A 189 -19.52 -3.61 -18.08
C ALA A 189 -19.53 -4.69 -16.98
N MET A 190 -18.79 -4.50 -15.88
CA MET A 190 -18.85 -5.38 -14.71
C MET A 190 -20.20 -5.31 -14.00
N MET A 191 -20.85 -4.14 -13.96
CA MET A 191 -22.19 -3.98 -13.36
C MET A 191 -23.25 -4.77 -14.12
N GLU A 192 -23.16 -4.83 -15.45
CA GLU A 192 -24.06 -5.64 -16.28
C GLU A 192 -23.88 -7.16 -16.06
N GLN A 193 -22.73 -7.58 -15.50
CA GLN A 193 -22.39 -8.97 -15.22
C GLN A 193 -22.42 -9.29 -13.71
N ALA A 194 -23.19 -8.54 -12.91
CA ALA A 194 -23.26 -8.73 -11.46
C ALA A 194 -23.61 -10.17 -11.04
N ASP A 195 -24.52 -10.84 -11.75
CA ASP A 195 -24.91 -12.24 -11.47
C ASP A 195 -23.74 -13.23 -11.64
N VAL A 196 -22.86 -13.00 -12.63
CA VAL A 196 -21.66 -13.81 -12.86
C VAL A 196 -20.66 -13.63 -11.72
N ILE A 197 -20.50 -12.39 -11.24
CA ILE A 197 -19.61 -12.07 -10.13
C ILE A 197 -20.13 -12.69 -8.82
N LEU A 198 -21.42 -12.55 -8.53
CA LEU A 198 -22.06 -13.06 -7.31
C LEU A 198 -22.09 -14.59 -7.24
N SER A 199 -22.17 -15.26 -8.39
CA SER A 199 -22.18 -16.74 -8.48
C SER A 199 -20.78 -17.37 -8.51
N SER A 200 -19.72 -16.56 -8.62
CA SER A 200 -18.33 -17.05 -8.65
C SER A 200 -17.88 -17.65 -7.33
N GLU A 201 -17.10 -18.73 -7.38
CA GLU A 201 -16.42 -19.32 -6.21
C GLU A 201 -15.45 -18.34 -5.52
N TYR A 202 -14.93 -17.35 -6.26
CA TYR A 202 -14.01 -16.34 -5.77
C TYR A 202 -14.69 -15.11 -5.16
N PHE A 203 -16.03 -15.03 -5.19
CA PHE A 203 -16.77 -13.85 -4.74
C PHE A 203 -16.38 -13.41 -3.32
N GLY A 204 -16.28 -14.34 -2.37
CA GLY A 204 -15.91 -14.00 -0.99
C GLY A 204 -14.52 -13.37 -0.88
N LEU A 205 -13.56 -13.83 -1.69
CA LEU A 205 -12.21 -13.26 -1.74
C LEU A 205 -12.22 -11.88 -2.41
N ILE A 206 -12.96 -11.72 -3.52
CA ILE A 206 -13.13 -10.44 -4.22
C ILE A 206 -13.72 -9.39 -3.29
N LEU A 207 -14.83 -9.73 -2.63
CA LEU A 207 -15.51 -8.86 -1.68
C LEU A 207 -14.55 -8.42 -0.56
N ALA A 208 -13.83 -9.37 0.05
CA ALA A 208 -12.88 -9.08 1.11
C ALA A 208 -11.74 -8.15 0.64
N LEU A 209 -11.14 -8.42 -0.52
CA LEU A 209 -10.02 -7.66 -1.07
C LEU A 209 -10.41 -6.23 -1.47
N VAL A 210 -11.55 -6.06 -2.14
CA VAL A 210 -12.06 -4.72 -2.51
C VAL A 210 -12.47 -3.93 -1.27
N LEU A 211 -13.16 -4.56 -0.31
CA LEU A 211 -13.54 -3.90 0.94
C LEU A 211 -12.35 -3.55 1.82
N LEU A 212 -11.27 -4.34 1.85
CA LEU A 212 -10.02 -3.96 2.53
C LEU A 212 -9.44 -2.66 1.96
N GLY A 213 -9.47 -2.48 0.65
CA GLY A 213 -9.13 -1.21 0.01
C GLY A 213 -10.01 -0.06 0.51
N ALA A 214 -11.33 -0.23 0.46
CA ALA A 214 -12.26 0.80 0.91
C ALA A 214 -12.09 1.16 2.40
N PHE A 215 -11.99 0.16 3.27
CA PHE A 215 -11.94 0.33 4.73
C PHE A 215 -10.65 0.97 5.21
N THR A 216 -9.51 0.66 4.57
CA THR A 216 -8.23 1.28 4.90
C THR A 216 -8.21 2.77 4.53
N LYS A 217 -8.68 3.16 3.32
CA LYS A 217 -8.73 4.58 2.92
C LYS A 217 -9.79 5.39 3.62
N SER A 218 -10.93 4.80 3.95
CA SER A 218 -12.00 5.50 4.68
C SER A 218 -11.86 5.43 6.21
N ALA A 219 -10.69 5.00 6.69
CA ALA A 219 -10.34 4.95 8.11
C ALA A 219 -11.39 4.21 8.97
N GLN A 220 -11.88 3.07 8.48
CA GLN A 220 -12.80 2.22 9.23
C GLN A 220 -12.05 1.41 10.29
N VAL A 221 -12.73 0.90 11.31
CA VAL A 221 -12.15 -0.02 12.31
C VAL A 221 -11.78 -1.35 11.63
N PRO A 222 -10.57 -1.90 11.84
CA PRO A 222 -9.51 -1.46 12.76
C PRO A 222 -8.46 -0.49 12.16
N PHE A 223 -8.55 -0.18 10.86
CA PHE A 223 -7.57 0.63 10.12
C PHE A 223 -7.60 2.14 10.39
N HIS A 224 -8.54 2.64 11.19
CA HIS A 224 -8.72 4.06 11.52
C HIS A 224 -7.50 4.78 12.13
N ILE A 225 -6.52 4.05 12.65
CA ILE A 225 -5.42 4.59 13.46
C ILE A 225 -4.49 5.58 12.74
N TRP A 226 -4.42 5.55 11.41
CA TRP A 226 -3.58 6.50 10.68
C TRP A 226 -4.15 7.91 10.66
N LEU A 227 -5.48 8.06 10.72
CA LEU A 227 -6.13 9.34 10.52
C LEU A 227 -5.83 10.34 11.65
N PRO A 228 -5.89 9.98 12.96
CA PRO A 228 -5.51 10.89 14.03
C PRO A 228 -4.05 11.35 13.93
N ASP A 229 -3.13 10.45 13.57
CA ASP A 229 -1.70 10.79 13.46
C ASP A 229 -1.37 11.60 12.19
N ALA A 230 -2.24 11.55 11.17
CA ALA A 230 -2.15 12.42 10.00
C ALA A 230 -2.49 13.90 10.32
N MET A 231 -3.00 14.22 11.52
CA MET A 231 -3.32 15.60 11.95
C MET A 231 -2.09 16.48 12.22
N GLU A 232 -0.89 15.93 12.09
CA GLU A 232 0.36 16.68 12.03
C GLU A 232 0.53 17.48 10.73
N ALA A 233 -0.27 17.18 9.70
CA ALA A 233 -0.29 17.93 8.45
C ALA A 233 -0.76 19.40 8.66
N PRO A 234 -0.37 20.33 7.76
CA PRO A 234 -0.93 21.68 7.75
C PRO A 234 -2.45 21.65 7.68
N THR A 235 -3.11 22.58 8.36
CA THR A 235 -4.59 22.57 8.46
C THR A 235 -5.33 22.62 7.12
N PRO A 236 -4.86 23.34 6.08
CA PRO A 236 -5.47 23.25 4.75
C PRO A 236 -5.49 21.82 4.19
N VAL A 237 -4.41 21.04 4.42
CA VAL A 237 -4.35 19.62 4.04
C VAL A 237 -5.39 18.83 4.80
N SER A 238 -5.45 18.99 6.14
CA SER A 238 -6.43 18.27 6.97
C SER A 238 -7.87 18.58 6.54
N ALA A 239 -8.17 19.85 6.26
CA ALA A 239 -9.47 20.27 5.78
C ALA A 239 -9.82 19.60 4.44
N TYR A 240 -8.87 19.48 3.51
CA TYR A 240 -9.13 18.89 2.20
C TYR A 240 -9.23 17.36 2.23
N LEU A 241 -8.19 16.69 2.73
CA LEU A 241 -8.05 15.24 2.73
C LEU A 241 -9.14 14.58 3.58
N HIS A 242 -9.48 15.17 4.72
CA HIS A 242 -10.35 14.54 5.70
C HIS A 242 -11.80 15.05 5.67
N SER A 243 -12.08 16.15 4.96
CA SER A 243 -13.46 16.61 4.79
C SER A 243 -14.07 16.21 3.46
N ALA A 244 -13.33 16.20 2.36
CA ALA A 244 -13.95 16.13 1.03
C ALA A 244 -13.42 15.01 0.11
N THR A 245 -12.20 14.54 0.34
CA THR A 245 -11.45 13.83 -0.71
C THR A 245 -10.96 12.44 -0.27
N MET A 246 -9.74 12.33 0.27
CA MET A 246 -9.04 11.07 0.51
C MET A 246 -9.89 10.07 1.32
N VAL A 247 -10.45 10.52 2.44
CA VAL A 247 -11.21 9.64 3.32
C VAL A 247 -12.56 9.23 2.74
N LYS A 248 -13.05 9.96 1.73
CA LYS A 248 -14.25 9.60 0.98
C LYS A 248 -13.94 8.74 -0.25
N ALA A 249 -12.68 8.53 -0.63
CA ALA A 249 -12.34 7.64 -1.75
C ALA A 249 -12.82 6.20 -1.50
N GLY A 250 -12.67 5.69 -0.27
CA GLY A 250 -13.22 4.38 0.11
C GLY A 250 -14.74 4.34 0.10
N ILE A 251 -15.40 5.43 0.48
CA ILE A 251 -16.86 5.57 0.41
C ILE A 251 -17.32 5.58 -1.06
N PHE A 252 -16.64 6.33 -1.92
CA PHE A 252 -16.88 6.36 -3.36
C PHE A 252 -16.72 4.97 -3.98
N LEU A 253 -15.67 4.24 -3.61
CA LEU A 253 -15.44 2.88 -4.12
C LEU A 253 -16.59 1.94 -3.73
N VAL A 254 -17.00 1.93 -2.46
CA VAL A 254 -18.12 1.10 -2.01
C VAL A 254 -19.40 1.51 -2.75
N ALA A 255 -19.71 2.80 -2.82
CA ALA A 255 -20.87 3.31 -3.54
C ALA A 255 -20.87 2.94 -5.05
N ARG A 256 -19.70 2.98 -5.70
CA ARG A 256 -19.52 2.64 -7.11
C ARG A 256 -19.74 1.15 -7.38
N PHE A 257 -19.35 0.28 -6.44
CA PHE A 257 -19.49 -1.17 -6.55
C PHE A 257 -20.75 -1.71 -5.85
N THR A 258 -21.55 -0.87 -5.20
CA THR A 258 -22.84 -1.25 -4.58
C THR A 258 -23.75 -1.98 -5.58
N PRO A 259 -23.93 -1.52 -6.85
CA PRO A 259 -24.76 -2.25 -7.82
C PRO A 259 -24.33 -3.70 -8.08
N ILE A 260 -23.05 -4.03 -7.84
CA ILE A 260 -22.50 -5.38 -8.04
C ILE A 260 -22.67 -6.22 -6.77
N PHE A 261 -22.40 -5.64 -5.59
CA PHE A 261 -22.26 -6.40 -4.35
C PHE A 261 -23.48 -6.38 -3.42
N SER A 262 -24.43 -5.46 -3.62
CA SER A 262 -25.58 -5.29 -2.72
C SER A 262 -26.49 -6.51 -2.62
N GLY A 263 -26.50 -7.38 -3.63
CA GLY A 263 -27.26 -8.64 -3.63
C GLY A 263 -26.74 -9.69 -2.64
N SER A 264 -25.59 -9.46 -2.00
CA SER A 264 -25.00 -10.41 -1.04
C SER A 264 -25.24 -10.01 0.41
N ASP A 265 -25.74 -10.95 1.22
CA ASP A 265 -25.86 -10.81 2.67
C ASP A 265 -24.49 -10.49 3.33
N TRP A 266 -23.38 -10.97 2.76
CA TRP A 266 -22.03 -10.68 3.28
C TRP A 266 -21.62 -9.23 3.08
N PHE A 267 -22.06 -8.59 1.98
CA PHE A 267 -21.84 -7.16 1.76
C PHE A 267 -22.52 -6.35 2.87
N PHE A 268 -23.79 -6.65 3.18
CA PHE A 268 -24.49 -6.05 4.31
C PHE A 268 -23.73 -6.26 5.62
N VAL A 269 -23.34 -7.49 5.93
CA VAL A 269 -22.65 -7.82 7.19
C VAL A 269 -21.36 -7.02 7.36
N PHE A 270 -20.49 -7.02 6.35
CA PHE A 270 -19.20 -6.34 6.46
C PHE A 270 -19.33 -4.82 6.40
N VAL A 271 -20.08 -4.28 5.43
CA VAL A 271 -20.17 -2.84 5.21
C VAL A 271 -20.99 -2.17 6.32
N SER A 272 -22.15 -2.73 6.68
CA SER A 272 -23.00 -2.21 7.77
C SER A 272 -22.36 -2.44 9.14
N GLY A 273 -21.83 -3.65 9.37
CA GLY A 273 -21.23 -4.02 10.66
C GLY A 273 -19.97 -3.23 10.99
N ILE A 274 -19.05 -3.10 10.03
CA ILE A 274 -17.82 -2.31 10.22
C ILE A 274 -18.16 -0.82 10.27
N GLY A 275 -19.10 -0.34 9.45
CA GLY A 275 -19.55 1.05 9.47
C GLY A 275 -20.12 1.46 10.83
N ILE A 276 -21.07 0.68 11.38
CA ILE A 276 -21.70 1.01 12.66
C ILE A 276 -20.73 0.89 13.84
N LEU A 277 -19.82 -0.10 13.80
CA LEU A 277 -18.75 -0.23 14.78
C LEU A 277 -17.82 0.99 14.74
N THR A 278 -17.49 1.45 13.53
CA THR A 278 -16.66 2.65 13.32
C THR A 278 -17.35 3.92 13.81
N LEU A 279 -18.66 4.07 13.57
CA LEU A 279 -19.47 5.17 14.11
C LEU A 279 -19.37 5.22 15.65
N VAL A 280 -19.64 4.10 16.31
CA VAL A 280 -19.63 4.01 17.77
C VAL A 280 -18.22 4.26 18.32
N TRP A 281 -17.22 3.56 17.79
CA TRP A 281 -15.84 3.65 18.27
C TRP A 281 -15.25 5.05 18.05
N GLY A 282 -15.44 5.61 16.85
CA GLY A 282 -14.97 6.95 16.51
C GLY A 282 -15.60 8.02 17.40
N SER A 283 -16.92 7.94 17.64
CA SER A 283 -17.63 8.90 18.47
C SER A 283 -17.19 8.83 19.93
N TYR A 284 -16.99 7.62 20.45
CA TYR A 284 -16.48 7.39 21.81
C TYR A 284 -15.05 7.92 21.97
N MET A 285 -14.15 7.63 21.02
CA MET A 285 -12.77 8.12 21.05
C MET A 285 -12.67 9.64 20.91
N ALA A 286 -13.55 10.28 20.13
CA ALA A 286 -13.57 11.74 19.95
C ALA A 286 -13.75 12.49 21.29
N VAL A 287 -14.58 11.97 22.20
CA VAL A 287 -14.80 12.60 23.52
C VAL A 287 -13.54 12.57 24.39
N ARG A 288 -12.60 11.64 24.14
CA ARG A 288 -11.33 11.52 24.89
C ARG A 288 -10.26 12.49 24.42
N GLN A 289 -10.37 13.00 23.19
CA GLN A 289 -9.34 13.85 22.61
C GLN A 289 -9.28 15.21 23.29
N THR A 290 -8.08 15.75 23.42
CA THR A 290 -7.83 17.09 23.99
C THR A 290 -7.39 18.10 22.91
N ASP A 291 -7.00 17.59 21.75
CA ASP A 291 -6.59 18.36 20.60
C ASP A 291 -7.78 18.63 19.67
N LEU A 292 -7.97 19.87 19.20
CA LEU A 292 -9.08 20.20 18.29
C LEU A 292 -9.06 19.38 17.00
N LYS A 293 -7.91 19.23 16.34
CA LYS A 293 -7.80 18.40 15.13
C LYS A 293 -7.99 16.93 15.46
N GLY A 294 -7.50 16.47 16.60
CA GLY A 294 -7.74 15.12 17.11
C GLY A 294 -9.24 14.81 17.28
N ILE A 295 -10.00 15.72 17.89
CA ILE A 295 -11.47 15.58 18.02
C ILE A 295 -12.11 15.51 16.62
N LEU A 296 -11.72 16.42 15.72
CA LEU A 296 -12.27 16.45 14.35
C LEU A 296 -11.91 15.22 13.52
N ALA A 297 -10.73 14.63 13.73
CA ALA A 297 -10.32 13.38 13.09
C ALA A 297 -11.20 12.20 13.51
N PHE A 298 -11.41 12.00 14.81
CA PHE A 298 -12.30 10.94 15.29
C PHE A 298 -13.77 11.20 14.97
N SER A 299 -14.18 12.46 14.92
CA SER A 299 -15.50 12.82 14.41
C SER A 299 -15.65 12.48 12.93
N THR A 300 -14.60 12.65 12.13
CA THR A 300 -14.57 12.25 10.71
C THR A 300 -14.71 10.74 10.57
N ILE A 301 -13.95 9.95 11.36
CA ILE A 301 -14.07 8.48 11.43
C ILE A 301 -15.52 8.09 11.74
N SER A 302 -16.13 8.74 12.73
CA SER A 302 -17.52 8.51 13.14
C SER A 302 -18.53 8.76 12.00
N GLN A 303 -18.46 9.90 11.31
CA GLN A 303 -19.38 10.20 10.21
C GLN A 303 -19.14 9.31 8.99
N LEU A 304 -17.89 8.94 8.69
CA LEU A 304 -17.60 7.98 7.62
C LEU A 304 -18.13 6.60 7.95
N GLY A 305 -18.07 6.17 9.21
CA GLY A 305 -18.72 4.94 9.68
C GLY A 305 -20.24 4.97 9.47
N MET A 306 -20.89 6.11 9.76
CA MET A 306 -22.32 6.31 9.48
C MET A 306 -22.65 6.21 7.98
N ILE A 307 -21.86 6.86 7.13
CA ILE A 307 -22.05 6.79 5.67
C ILE A 307 -21.82 5.36 5.18
N MET A 308 -20.75 4.71 5.64
CA MET A 308 -20.44 3.33 5.29
C MET A 308 -21.59 2.41 5.70
N SER A 309 -22.15 2.56 6.90
CA SER A 309 -23.27 1.72 7.32
C SER A 309 -24.51 1.91 6.44
N MET A 310 -24.81 3.15 6.04
CA MET A 310 -25.96 3.42 5.16
C MET A 310 -25.77 2.82 3.76
N LEU A 311 -24.55 2.84 3.20
CA LEU A 311 -24.26 2.15 1.95
C LEU A 311 -24.42 0.62 2.07
N GLY A 312 -24.12 0.07 3.25
CA GLY A 312 -24.28 -1.35 3.53
C GLY A 312 -25.73 -1.80 3.69
N PHE A 313 -26.64 -0.94 4.15
CA PHE A 313 -28.06 -1.29 4.34
C PHE A 313 -28.76 -1.65 3.03
N GLY A 314 -28.28 -1.12 1.89
CA GLY A 314 -28.76 -1.50 0.56
C GLY A 314 -30.17 -1.01 0.21
N THR A 315 -30.83 -0.22 1.08
CA THR A 315 -32.17 0.30 0.82
C THR A 315 -32.13 1.66 0.11
N SER A 316 -33.20 1.99 -0.61
CA SER A 316 -33.35 3.28 -1.30
C SER A 316 -33.27 4.48 -0.34
N VAL A 317 -33.87 4.38 0.87
CA VAL A 317 -33.74 5.43 1.90
C VAL A 317 -32.30 5.55 2.36
N ALA A 318 -31.60 4.44 2.60
CA ALA A 318 -30.24 4.44 3.11
C ALA A 318 -29.25 5.05 2.13
N ILE A 319 -29.32 4.68 0.84
CA ILE A 319 -28.44 5.23 -0.20
C ILE A 319 -28.67 6.74 -0.35
N PHE A 320 -29.92 7.18 -0.36
CA PHE A 320 -30.24 8.60 -0.38
C PHE A 320 -29.66 9.33 0.85
N ALA A 321 -29.86 8.77 2.05
CA ALA A 321 -29.33 9.32 3.29
C ALA A 321 -27.79 9.39 3.28
N ALA A 322 -27.11 8.37 2.74
CA ALA A 322 -25.67 8.34 2.57
C ALA A 322 -25.18 9.47 1.67
N VAL A 323 -25.77 9.63 0.48
CA VAL A 323 -25.45 10.68 -0.48
C VAL A 323 -25.66 12.07 0.12
N PHE A 324 -26.82 12.29 0.76
CA PHE A 324 -27.13 13.55 1.41
C PHE A 324 -26.15 13.86 2.55
N HIS A 325 -25.78 12.86 3.35
CA HIS A 325 -24.81 13.03 4.43
C HIS A 325 -23.37 13.22 3.92
N ILE A 326 -22.98 12.64 2.78
CA ILE A 326 -21.67 12.87 2.13
C ILE A 326 -21.49 14.36 1.83
N LEU A 327 -22.49 14.99 1.22
CA LEU A 327 -22.51 16.42 0.91
C LEU A 327 -22.44 17.25 2.19
N ASN A 328 -23.34 16.99 3.14
CA ASN A 328 -23.39 17.75 4.40
C ASN A 328 -22.09 17.64 5.18
N HIS A 329 -21.56 16.42 5.32
CA HIS A 329 -20.30 16.18 6.00
C HIS A 329 -19.15 16.97 5.37
N ALA A 330 -19.08 17.01 4.03
CA ALA A 330 -18.05 17.77 3.35
C ALA A 330 -18.12 19.28 3.66
N THR A 331 -19.33 19.87 3.72
CA THR A 331 -19.49 21.31 3.97
C THR A 331 -19.16 21.68 5.42
N PHE A 332 -19.79 21.04 6.42
CA PHE A 332 -19.57 21.42 7.82
C PHE A 332 -18.20 20.96 8.34
N LYS A 333 -17.64 19.85 7.85
CA LYS A 333 -16.33 19.39 8.33
C LYS A 333 -15.20 20.27 7.78
N GLY A 334 -15.31 20.68 6.52
CA GLY A 334 -14.37 21.59 5.89
C GLY A 334 -14.26 22.91 6.66
N SER A 335 -15.40 23.50 7.03
CA SER A 335 -15.42 24.73 7.82
C SER A 335 -14.84 24.53 9.22
N LEU A 336 -15.19 23.45 9.91
CA LEU A 336 -14.68 23.16 11.26
C LEU A 336 -13.16 22.96 11.30
N PHE A 337 -12.56 22.28 10.31
CA PHE A 337 -11.10 22.17 10.23
C PHE A 337 -10.44 23.52 9.99
N MET A 338 -10.99 24.35 9.10
CA MET A 338 -10.45 25.69 8.86
C MET A 338 -10.58 26.57 10.12
N ILE A 339 -11.69 26.48 10.87
CA ILE A 339 -11.85 27.22 12.13
C ILE A 339 -10.88 26.71 13.20
N ALA A 340 -10.66 25.40 13.32
CA ALA A 340 -9.63 24.87 14.21
C ALA A 340 -8.23 25.39 13.82
N GLY A 341 -7.96 25.56 12.52
CA GLY A 341 -6.75 26.19 12.01
C GLY A 341 -6.63 27.67 12.37
N ILE A 342 -7.71 28.42 12.27
CA ILE A 342 -7.79 29.82 12.70
C ILE A 342 -7.51 29.92 14.20
N VAL A 343 -8.16 29.11 15.04
CA VAL A 343 -7.92 29.11 16.49
C VAL A 343 -6.47 28.78 16.81
N ASP A 344 -5.87 27.79 16.15
CA ASP A 344 -4.45 27.45 16.33
C ASP A 344 -3.52 28.59 15.91
N HIS A 345 -3.82 29.25 14.79
CA HIS A 345 -3.05 30.39 14.28
C HIS A 345 -3.10 31.59 15.23
N GLU A 346 -4.28 31.94 15.75
CA GLU A 346 -4.50 33.15 16.56
C GLU A 346 -4.16 32.98 18.05
N THR A 347 -4.13 31.74 18.55
CA THR A 347 -3.83 31.46 19.98
C THR A 347 -2.47 30.78 20.20
N GLY A 348 -1.92 30.14 19.17
CA GLY A 348 -0.70 29.35 19.21
C GLY A 348 -0.84 27.99 19.89
N THR A 349 -2.08 27.53 20.12
CA THR A 349 -2.38 26.21 20.69
C THR A 349 -3.72 25.67 20.19
N ARG A 350 -3.76 24.35 19.95
CA ARG A 350 -4.97 23.59 19.62
C ARG A 350 -5.47 22.70 20.77
N ASP A 351 -4.87 22.80 21.95
CA ASP A 351 -5.28 22.07 23.16
C ASP A 351 -6.47 22.77 23.85
N ILE A 352 -7.64 22.14 23.79
CA ILE A 352 -8.89 22.67 24.32
C ILE A 352 -8.88 22.87 25.85
N ARG A 353 -7.94 22.25 26.59
CA ARG A 353 -7.80 22.47 28.03
C ARG A 353 -7.24 23.86 28.34
N ARG A 354 -6.45 24.41 27.42
CA ARG A 354 -5.84 25.74 27.51
C ARG A 354 -6.71 26.82 26.87
N LEU A 355 -7.65 26.43 26.02
CA LEU A 355 -8.63 27.31 25.40
C LEU A 355 -9.80 27.63 26.38
N GLY A 356 -10.55 28.68 26.07
CA GLY A 356 -11.71 29.13 26.84
C GLY A 356 -12.02 30.62 26.65
N GLY A 357 -13.31 30.97 26.63
CA GLY A 357 -13.79 32.36 26.60
C GLY A 357 -13.48 33.16 25.32
N LEU A 358 -13.19 32.48 24.20
CA LEU A 358 -12.79 33.11 22.94
C LEU A 358 -13.94 33.77 22.16
N ALA A 359 -15.21 33.48 22.46
CA ALA A 359 -16.36 34.01 21.72
C ALA A 359 -16.40 35.54 21.61
N THR A 360 -15.94 36.24 22.67
CA THR A 360 -15.89 37.71 22.67
C THR A 360 -14.70 38.29 21.93
N LEU A 361 -13.66 37.49 21.65
CA LEU A 361 -12.41 37.91 20.99
C LEU A 361 -12.40 37.53 19.52
N MET A 362 -13.07 36.43 19.17
CA MET A 362 -13.21 35.89 17.81
C MET A 362 -14.70 35.60 17.51
N PRO A 363 -15.57 36.61 17.51
CA PRO A 363 -17.02 36.43 17.37
C PRO A 363 -17.43 35.74 16.06
N ILE A 364 -16.80 36.06 14.94
CA ILE A 364 -17.12 35.48 13.64
C ILE A 364 -16.71 34.01 13.63
N SER A 365 -15.47 33.70 14.04
CA SER A 365 -14.98 32.33 14.16
C SER A 365 -15.86 31.49 15.09
N ALA A 366 -16.30 32.07 16.21
CA ALA A 366 -17.22 31.41 17.13
C ALA A 366 -18.58 31.12 16.46
N THR A 367 -19.20 32.09 15.80
CA THR A 367 -20.47 31.90 15.09
C THR A 367 -20.37 30.79 14.05
N LEU A 368 -19.32 30.80 13.22
CA LEU A 368 -19.12 29.75 12.22
C LEU A 368 -18.93 28.37 12.86
N ALA A 369 -18.23 28.30 13.99
CA ALA A 369 -18.06 27.06 14.74
C ALA A 369 -19.39 26.56 15.31
N PHE A 370 -20.24 27.46 15.82
CA PHE A 370 -21.59 27.13 16.28
C PHE A 370 -22.42 26.48 15.17
N PHE A 371 -22.55 27.13 14.00
CA PHE A 371 -23.32 26.57 12.89
C PHE A 371 -22.77 25.23 12.41
N GLY A 372 -21.45 25.12 12.21
CA GLY A 372 -20.81 23.88 11.77
C GLY A 372 -20.98 22.74 12.78
N THR A 373 -20.80 23.04 14.08
CA THR A 373 -20.87 22.02 15.14
C THR A 373 -22.29 21.57 15.44
N PHE A 374 -23.26 22.49 15.43
CA PHE A 374 -24.67 22.13 15.63
C PHE A 374 -25.23 21.36 14.44
N SER A 375 -24.79 21.66 13.21
CA SER A 375 -25.09 20.83 12.06
C SER A 375 -24.50 19.42 12.23
N MET A 376 -23.22 19.29 12.57
CA MET A 376 -22.57 18.00 12.85
C MET A 376 -23.26 17.20 13.97
N ALA A 377 -23.75 17.88 15.01
CA ALA A 377 -24.51 17.26 16.10
C ALA A 377 -25.90 16.76 15.65
N GLY A 378 -26.47 17.33 14.58
CA GLY A 378 -27.81 17.00 14.09
C GLY A 378 -28.92 17.59 14.97
N VAL A 379 -28.72 18.81 15.49
CA VAL A 379 -29.73 19.49 16.32
C VAL A 379 -30.95 19.86 15.47
N PRO A 380 -32.19 19.64 15.94
CA PRO A 380 -33.43 19.88 15.18
C PRO A 380 -33.72 21.38 15.00
N LEU A 381 -32.92 22.03 14.16
CA LEU A 381 -33.07 23.43 13.76
C LEU A 381 -33.30 23.48 12.24
N PRO A 382 -34.32 24.23 11.77
CA PRO A 382 -34.78 24.17 10.38
C PRO A 382 -33.74 24.68 9.36
N PHE A 383 -32.78 25.46 9.81
CA PHE A 383 -31.73 26.03 8.96
C PHE A 383 -30.41 25.26 9.01
N LEU A 384 -30.34 24.09 9.67
CA LEU A 384 -29.13 23.25 9.71
C LEU A 384 -29.33 21.95 8.94
N ASN A 385 -28.49 21.70 7.93
CA ASN A 385 -28.60 20.51 7.08
C ASN A 385 -28.41 19.15 7.82
N GLY A 386 -27.64 19.14 8.91
CA GLY A 386 -27.27 17.89 9.58
C GLY A 386 -28.41 17.14 10.25
N PHE A 387 -29.48 17.84 10.70
CA PHE A 387 -30.65 17.19 11.29
C PHE A 387 -31.34 16.25 10.29
N TYR A 388 -31.65 16.74 9.10
CA TYR A 388 -32.29 15.96 8.04
C TYR A 388 -31.49 14.69 7.71
N SER A 389 -30.16 14.80 7.66
CA SER A 389 -29.31 13.64 7.35
C SER A 389 -29.33 12.57 8.44
N LYS A 390 -29.41 12.96 9.73
CA LYS A 390 -29.46 12.00 10.84
C LYS A 390 -30.83 11.39 11.02
N GLU A 391 -31.89 12.17 10.79
CA GLU A 391 -33.25 11.64 10.82
C GLU A 391 -33.43 10.58 9.74
N LYS A 392 -32.95 10.84 8.50
CA LYS A 392 -32.93 9.85 7.42
C LYS A 392 -32.02 8.65 7.70
N PHE A 393 -30.92 8.84 8.40
CA PHE A 393 -30.10 7.72 8.88
C PHE A 393 -30.91 6.82 9.82
N PHE A 394 -31.62 7.38 10.82
CA PHE A 394 -32.45 6.59 11.72
C PHE A 394 -33.62 5.91 11.02
N GLU A 395 -34.29 6.61 10.08
CA GLU A 395 -35.32 6.00 9.22
C GLU A 395 -34.76 4.80 8.46
N ALA A 396 -33.58 4.94 7.83
CA ALA A 396 -32.92 3.86 7.11
C ALA A 396 -32.58 2.65 8.01
N THR A 397 -32.25 2.86 9.29
CA THR A 397 -31.99 1.73 10.21
C THR A 397 -33.23 0.89 10.51
N LEU A 398 -34.43 1.47 10.38
CA LEU A 398 -35.69 0.79 10.68
C LEU A 398 -36.24 0.02 9.47
N GLU A 399 -35.72 0.29 8.27
CA GLU A 399 -36.13 -0.37 7.02
C GLU A 399 -35.19 -1.51 6.60
N ILE A 400 -34.29 -1.95 7.47
CA ILE A 400 -33.40 -3.08 7.17
C ILE A 400 -34.24 -4.36 7.10
N HIS A 401 -34.14 -5.07 5.98
CA HIS A 401 -34.93 -6.26 5.71
C HIS A 401 -34.34 -7.51 6.39
N GLU A 402 -35.18 -8.53 6.61
CA GLU A 402 -34.70 -9.83 7.11
C GLU A 402 -33.83 -10.53 6.07
N SER A 403 -32.73 -11.11 6.55
CA SER A 403 -31.72 -11.83 5.78
C SER A 403 -31.79 -13.34 6.06
N SER A 404 -31.26 -14.14 5.15
CA SER A 404 -31.16 -15.60 5.31
C SER A 404 -30.14 -16.01 6.39
N ILE A 405 -29.18 -15.13 6.71
CA ILE A 405 -28.09 -15.40 7.65
C ILE A 405 -28.50 -14.98 9.08
N PRO A 406 -28.45 -15.89 10.09
CA PRO A 406 -28.84 -15.56 11.47
C PRO A 406 -28.05 -14.39 12.07
N PHE A 407 -26.76 -14.31 11.75
CA PHE A 407 -25.90 -13.21 12.20
C PHE A 407 -26.29 -11.86 11.57
N ALA A 408 -26.71 -11.85 10.31
CA ALA A 408 -27.18 -10.64 9.64
C ALA A 408 -28.48 -10.12 10.28
N ASN A 409 -29.39 -11.02 10.67
CA ASN A 409 -30.62 -10.64 11.40
C ASN A 409 -30.33 -10.06 12.79
N PHE A 410 -29.40 -10.67 13.54
CA PHE A 410 -28.94 -10.10 14.81
C PHE A 410 -28.36 -8.70 14.62
N LEU A 411 -27.53 -8.52 13.59
CA LEU A 411 -26.94 -7.23 13.27
C LEU A 411 -28.00 -6.19 12.88
N ALA A 412 -28.97 -6.55 12.04
CA ALA A 412 -30.09 -5.70 11.64
C ALA A 412 -30.88 -5.18 12.86
N GLN A 413 -31.15 -6.04 13.83
CA GLN A 413 -31.83 -5.66 15.08
C GLN A 413 -30.97 -4.78 15.99
N ALA A 414 -29.65 -4.98 16.00
CA ALA A 414 -28.73 -4.19 16.83
C ALA A 414 -28.45 -2.78 16.28
N ILE A 415 -28.47 -2.62 14.94
CA ILE A 415 -28.07 -1.37 14.25
C ILE A 415 -28.81 -0.13 14.75
N PRO A 416 -30.15 -0.09 14.89
CA PRO A 416 -30.86 1.11 15.38
C PRO A 416 -30.38 1.57 16.77
N TYR A 417 -30.13 0.63 17.68
CA TYR A 417 -29.64 0.95 19.03
C TYR A 417 -28.20 1.47 19.00
N LEU A 418 -27.33 0.85 18.20
CA LEU A 418 -25.95 1.29 18.02
C LEU A 418 -25.86 2.64 17.31
N ALA A 419 -26.77 2.92 16.39
CA ALA A 419 -26.90 4.19 15.68
C ALA A 419 -27.23 5.34 16.65
N VAL A 420 -28.22 5.14 17.54
CA VAL A 420 -28.56 6.09 18.61
C VAL A 420 -27.39 6.26 19.56
N PHE A 421 -26.78 5.16 19.99
CA PHE A 421 -25.65 5.17 20.91
C PHE A 421 -24.46 5.98 20.34
N GLY A 422 -24.01 5.69 19.12
CA GLY A 422 -22.95 6.45 18.45
C GLY A 422 -23.32 7.94 18.23
N SER A 423 -24.60 8.21 17.93
CA SER A 423 -25.10 9.58 17.76
C SER A 423 -25.13 10.39 19.05
N ILE A 424 -25.40 9.77 20.21
CA ILE A 424 -25.29 10.40 21.54
C ILE A 424 -23.87 10.89 21.76
N PHE A 425 -22.86 10.04 21.54
CA PHE A 425 -21.46 10.46 21.67
C PHE A 425 -21.08 11.54 20.66
N THR A 426 -21.66 11.49 19.45
CA THR A 426 -21.53 12.57 18.47
C THR A 426 -22.00 13.90 19.00
N PHE A 427 -23.17 13.93 19.65
CA PHE A 427 -23.65 15.13 20.31
C PHE A 427 -22.69 15.59 21.42
N VAL A 428 -22.23 14.68 22.28
CA VAL A 428 -21.34 15.00 23.41
C VAL A 428 -20.03 15.65 22.95
N TYR A 429 -19.30 15.04 22.00
CA TYR A 429 -18.04 15.65 21.54
C TYR A 429 -18.27 16.95 20.77
N SER A 430 -19.41 17.10 20.09
CA SER A 430 -19.78 18.33 19.38
C SER A 430 -19.95 19.47 20.39
N MET A 431 -20.74 19.26 21.44
CA MET A 431 -20.92 20.26 22.50
C MET A 431 -19.59 20.58 23.19
N TYR A 432 -18.78 19.56 23.47
CA TYR A 432 -17.45 19.76 24.04
C TYR A 432 -16.55 20.62 23.15
N LEU A 433 -16.52 20.37 21.84
CA LEU A 433 -15.68 21.11 20.89
C LEU A 433 -16.03 22.59 20.87
N VAL A 434 -17.30 22.95 20.72
CA VAL A 434 -17.70 24.36 20.61
C VAL A 434 -17.68 25.09 21.95
N PHE A 435 -18.28 24.52 23.00
CA PHE A 435 -18.37 25.19 24.30
C PHE A 435 -17.03 25.18 25.05
N GLY A 436 -16.22 24.13 24.88
CA GLY A 436 -14.88 24.07 25.46
C GLY A 436 -13.89 25.04 24.83
N THR A 437 -14.10 25.42 23.56
CA THR A 437 -13.21 26.35 22.84
C THR A 437 -13.60 27.81 23.05
N PHE A 438 -14.88 28.13 22.85
CA PHE A 438 -15.33 29.52 22.75
C PHE A 438 -16.00 30.07 24.01
N MET A 439 -16.53 29.21 24.88
CA MET A 439 -17.23 29.61 26.11
C MET A 439 -16.38 29.33 27.36
N GLY A 440 -16.91 29.66 28.53
CA GLY A 440 -16.22 29.51 29.82
C GLY A 440 -15.27 30.67 30.15
N GLU A 441 -14.40 30.45 31.14
CA GLU A 441 -13.45 31.45 31.61
C GLU A 441 -12.33 31.71 30.60
N LYS A 442 -11.94 32.99 30.47
CA LYS A 442 -10.84 33.43 29.60
C LYS A 442 -9.50 33.03 30.23
N LYS A 443 -8.70 32.23 29.52
CA LYS A 443 -7.39 31.75 29.99
C LYS A 443 -6.23 32.39 29.21
N LEU A 444 -6.22 33.72 29.13
CA LEU A 444 -5.27 34.45 28.26
C LEU A 444 -3.81 34.17 28.63
N ASP A 445 -3.50 33.95 29.91
CA ASP A 445 -2.14 33.68 30.38
C ASP A 445 -1.56 32.34 29.91
N GLN A 446 -2.43 31.41 29.48
CA GLN A 446 -2.02 30.10 28.97
C GLN A 446 -1.82 30.09 27.45
N LEU A 447 -2.13 31.18 26.75
CA LEU A 447 -2.00 31.28 25.30
C LEU A 447 -0.63 31.84 24.92
N LYS A 448 -0.08 31.39 23.79
CA LYS A 448 1.22 31.89 23.31
C LYS A 448 1.09 33.21 22.59
N MET A 449 -0.07 33.45 21.98
CA MET A 449 -0.40 34.64 21.21
C MET A 449 -1.64 35.30 21.79
N LYS A 450 -1.75 36.62 21.64
CA LYS A 450 -2.95 37.36 22.04
C LYS A 450 -4.03 37.11 20.98
N PRO A 451 -5.13 36.43 21.33
CA PRO A 451 -6.16 36.09 20.36
C PRO A 451 -6.86 37.34 19.84
N HIS A 452 -6.99 37.41 18.52
CA HIS A 452 -7.84 38.36 17.83
C HIS A 452 -8.59 37.64 16.72
N GLU A 453 -9.60 38.29 16.15
CA GLU A 453 -10.30 37.73 14.99
C GLU A 453 -9.33 37.59 13.82
N ALA A 454 -9.44 36.48 13.09
CA ALA A 454 -8.55 36.22 11.97
C ALA A 454 -8.77 37.23 10.83
N PRO A 455 -7.75 37.48 10.00
CA PRO A 455 -7.91 38.28 8.79
C PRO A 455 -9.04 37.75 7.90
N ILE A 456 -9.77 38.66 7.24
CA ILE A 456 -10.92 38.33 6.39
C ILE A 456 -10.57 37.24 5.34
N GLY A 457 -9.35 37.26 4.80
CA GLY A 457 -8.88 36.25 3.85
C GLY A 457 -8.94 34.80 4.38
N MET A 458 -8.69 34.58 5.67
CA MET A 458 -8.84 33.25 6.29
C MET A 458 -10.31 32.89 6.56
N LEU A 459 -11.18 33.89 6.76
CA LEU A 459 -12.60 33.69 7.12
C LEU A 459 -13.52 33.42 5.93
N ILE A 460 -13.18 33.90 4.73
CA ILE A 460 -14.03 33.76 3.52
C ILE A 460 -14.39 32.29 3.24
N SER A 461 -13.41 31.39 3.23
CA SER A 461 -13.66 29.97 2.92
C SER A 461 -14.58 29.28 3.95
N PRO A 462 -14.34 29.38 5.27
CA PRO A 462 -15.29 28.94 6.29
C PRO A 462 -16.69 29.55 6.16
N ILE A 463 -16.79 30.86 5.86
CA ILE A 463 -18.08 31.55 5.68
C ILE A 463 -18.87 30.92 4.54
N ILE A 464 -18.25 30.72 3.37
CA ILE A 464 -18.91 30.12 2.20
C ILE A 464 -19.41 28.70 2.53
N LEU A 465 -18.62 27.90 3.24
CA LEU A 465 -19.02 26.55 3.62
C LEU A 465 -20.19 26.53 4.63
N VAL A 466 -20.18 27.44 5.61
CA VAL A 466 -21.29 27.58 6.57
C VAL A 466 -22.55 28.14 5.91
N LEU A 467 -22.42 29.06 4.95
CA LEU A 467 -23.55 29.49 4.12
C LEU A 467 -24.13 28.31 3.34
N GLY A 468 -23.30 27.41 2.81
CA GLY A 468 -23.74 26.15 2.21
C GLY A 468 -24.55 25.28 3.19
N VAL A 469 -24.09 25.14 4.44
CA VAL A 469 -24.82 24.43 5.51
C VAL A 469 -26.21 25.02 5.74
N VAL A 470 -26.32 26.35 5.75
CA VAL A 470 -27.59 27.07 5.97
C VAL A 470 -28.50 26.98 4.75
N ILE A 471 -27.98 27.18 3.54
CA ILE A 471 -28.75 27.12 2.29
C ILE A 471 -29.32 25.71 2.08
N ILE A 472 -28.50 24.67 2.26
CA ILE A 472 -28.96 23.27 2.15
C ILE A 472 -29.98 22.96 3.25
N GLY A 473 -29.82 23.54 4.45
CA GLY A 473 -30.76 23.37 5.55
C GLY A 473 -32.14 23.99 5.28
N ILE A 474 -32.17 25.22 4.75
CA ILE A 474 -33.43 25.94 4.45
C ILE A 474 -34.08 25.44 3.17
N PHE A 475 -33.29 25.11 2.14
CA PHE A 475 -33.78 24.70 0.82
C PHE A 475 -33.27 23.29 0.42
N PRO A 476 -33.55 22.24 1.22
CA PRO A 476 -33.01 20.90 0.96
C PRO A 476 -33.52 20.34 -0.38
N ASN A 477 -34.76 20.66 -0.76
CA ASN A 477 -35.37 20.17 -1.99
C ASN A 477 -34.74 20.74 -3.27
N LEU A 478 -34.15 21.94 -3.22
CA LEU A 478 -33.46 22.55 -4.37
C LEU A 478 -32.27 21.71 -4.82
N VAL A 479 -31.50 21.23 -3.84
CA VAL A 479 -30.31 20.39 -4.08
C VAL A 479 -30.70 18.94 -4.29
N ASN A 480 -31.79 18.48 -3.68
CA ASN A 480 -32.24 17.11 -3.80
C ASN A 480 -32.69 16.74 -5.22
N SER A 481 -33.68 17.47 -5.77
CA SER A 481 -34.31 17.10 -7.04
C SER A 481 -33.39 17.26 -8.25
N THR A 482 -32.48 18.22 -8.21
CA THR A 482 -31.60 18.58 -9.33
C THR A 482 -30.26 17.83 -9.34
N PHE A 483 -29.90 17.18 -8.23
CA PHE A 483 -28.51 16.70 -8.05
C PHE A 483 -28.40 15.39 -7.27
N LEU A 484 -28.97 15.32 -6.06
CA LEU A 484 -28.77 14.15 -5.20
C LEU A 484 -29.57 12.93 -5.64
N ALA A 485 -30.73 13.14 -6.28
CA ALA A 485 -31.53 12.05 -6.85
C ALA A 485 -30.73 11.26 -7.91
N HIS A 486 -30.12 11.94 -8.88
CA HIS A 486 -29.27 11.31 -9.91
C HIS A 486 -28.06 10.59 -9.31
N THR A 487 -27.53 11.11 -8.20
CA THR A 487 -26.42 10.45 -7.50
C THR A 487 -26.87 9.18 -6.79
N ALA A 488 -28.03 9.21 -6.11
CA ALA A 488 -28.58 8.04 -5.43
C ALA A 488 -28.99 6.95 -6.44
N GLU A 489 -29.58 7.34 -7.57
CA GLU A 489 -29.93 6.45 -8.69
C GLU A 489 -28.70 5.72 -9.25
N ALA A 490 -27.59 6.43 -9.46
CA ALA A 490 -26.34 5.82 -9.92
C ALA A 490 -25.76 4.77 -8.95
N ILE A 491 -26.00 4.90 -7.64
CA ILE A 491 -25.56 3.93 -6.63
C ILE A 491 -26.54 2.77 -6.49
N TYR A 492 -27.85 3.06 -6.57
CA TYR A 492 -28.90 2.05 -6.39
C TYR A 492 -29.09 1.17 -7.64
N GLY A 493 -28.78 1.69 -8.83
CA GLY A 493 -28.89 0.97 -10.10
C GLY A 493 -30.32 0.89 -10.64
N GLN A 494 -31.29 1.56 -10.00
CA GLN A 494 -32.68 1.63 -10.44
C GLN A 494 -33.23 3.06 -10.31
N PRO A 495 -34.22 3.45 -11.14
CA PRO A 495 -34.86 4.75 -11.03
C PRO A 495 -35.41 4.99 -9.62
N MET A 496 -35.03 6.12 -9.02
CA MET A 496 -35.46 6.49 -7.68
C MET A 496 -36.49 7.61 -7.73
N GLU A 497 -37.58 7.46 -6.97
CA GLU A 497 -38.50 8.57 -6.76
C GLU A 497 -37.82 9.70 -5.98
N VAL A 498 -38.03 10.93 -6.42
CA VAL A 498 -37.51 12.13 -5.74
C VAL A 498 -38.21 12.25 -4.37
N LYS A 499 -37.53 11.81 -3.32
CA LYS A 499 -38.06 11.89 -1.95
C LYS A 499 -38.01 13.32 -1.44
N HIS A 500 -39.16 13.98 -1.30
CA HIS A 500 -39.20 15.32 -0.70
C HIS A 500 -38.72 15.32 0.76
N ILE A 501 -37.74 16.19 1.06
CA ILE A 501 -37.28 16.42 2.43
C ILE A 501 -38.19 17.48 3.05
N GLN A 502 -38.90 17.11 4.11
CA GLN A 502 -39.66 18.05 4.93
C GLN A 502 -38.90 18.32 6.23
N PHE A 503 -39.15 19.45 6.89
CA PHE A 503 -38.56 19.71 8.21
C PHE A 503 -39.34 19.02 9.33
N TRP A 504 -40.66 18.93 9.17
CA TRP A 504 -41.54 18.34 10.15
C TRP A 504 -42.29 17.18 9.53
N HIS A 505 -41.93 15.97 9.94
CA HIS A 505 -42.54 14.72 9.46
C HIS A 505 -43.59 14.16 10.44
N GLY A 506 -43.92 14.91 11.51
CA GLY A 506 -44.79 14.45 12.60
C GLY A 506 -44.04 13.60 13.64
N TRP A 507 -44.81 12.98 14.54
CA TRP A 507 -44.27 12.16 15.64
C TRP A 507 -43.95 10.74 15.16
N ILE A 508 -42.84 10.60 14.43
CA ILE A 508 -42.36 9.31 13.89
C ILE A 508 -41.18 8.75 14.72
N PRO A 509 -40.93 7.42 14.69
CA PRO A 509 -39.82 6.80 15.42
C PRO A 509 -38.44 7.47 15.24
N PRO A 510 -38.02 7.89 14.02
CA PRO A 510 -36.76 8.63 13.82
C PRO A 510 -36.65 9.94 14.61
N LEU A 511 -37.76 10.65 14.80
CA LEU A 511 -37.80 11.88 15.59
C LEU A 511 -37.59 11.58 17.08
N TYR A 512 -38.22 10.53 17.61
CA TYR A 512 -37.99 10.09 19.00
C TYR A 512 -36.54 9.69 19.23
N MET A 513 -35.92 8.96 18.29
CA MET A 513 -34.49 8.61 18.35
C MET A 513 -33.62 9.87 18.39
N SER A 514 -33.92 10.88 17.57
CA SER A 514 -33.20 12.16 17.56
C SER A 514 -33.38 12.95 18.87
N LEU A 515 -34.58 12.99 19.44
CA LEU A 515 -34.85 13.63 20.73
C LEU A 515 -34.12 12.92 21.87
N ILE A 516 -34.03 11.58 21.85
CA ILE A 516 -33.25 10.80 22.81
C ILE A 516 -31.76 11.16 22.69
N VAL A 517 -31.23 11.27 21.47
CA VAL A 517 -29.83 11.67 21.23
C VAL A 517 -29.53 13.03 21.85
N VAL A 518 -30.40 14.02 21.64
CA VAL A 518 -30.23 15.37 22.21
C VAL A 518 -30.41 15.33 23.73
N GLY A 519 -31.48 14.74 24.25
CA GLY A 519 -31.78 14.71 25.68
C GLY A 519 -30.69 14.01 26.51
N VAL A 520 -30.33 12.77 26.12
CA VAL A 520 -29.26 12.01 26.78
C VAL A 520 -27.89 12.67 26.52
N GLY A 521 -27.66 13.16 25.30
CA GLY A 521 -26.43 13.86 24.94
C GLY A 521 -26.17 15.11 25.77
N VAL A 522 -27.20 15.91 26.07
CA VAL A 522 -27.10 17.09 26.95
C VAL A 522 -26.70 16.67 28.37
N VAL A 523 -27.36 15.67 28.94
CA VAL A 523 -27.03 15.15 30.29
C VAL A 523 -25.59 14.64 30.34
N LEU A 524 -25.16 13.86 29.33
CA LEU A 524 -23.80 13.32 29.26
C LEU A 524 -22.74 14.40 29.00
N ALA A 525 -23.06 15.46 28.25
CA ALA A 525 -22.16 16.59 28.02
C ALA A 525 -21.88 17.35 29.33
N PHE A 526 -22.91 17.60 30.15
CA PHE A 526 -22.73 18.26 31.46
C PHE A 526 -22.01 17.37 32.47
N THR A 527 -22.30 16.07 32.48
CA THR A 527 -21.69 15.12 33.43
C THR A 527 -20.30 14.63 32.99
N ARG A 528 -19.78 15.04 31.81
CA ARG A 528 -18.50 14.59 31.23
C ARG A 528 -17.34 14.46 32.21
N LYS A 529 -17.14 15.47 33.05
CA LYS A 529 -16.04 15.49 34.02
C LYS A 529 -16.11 14.30 35.00
N SER A 530 -17.31 13.84 35.34
CA SER A 530 -17.54 12.76 36.31
C SER A 530 -17.19 11.37 35.80
N TRP A 531 -17.26 11.12 34.48
CA TRP A 531 -16.98 9.81 33.88
C TRP A 531 -15.62 9.73 33.16
N ASN A 532 -14.73 10.70 33.42
CA ASN A 532 -13.34 10.66 32.93
C ASN A 532 -12.59 9.38 33.32
N SER A 533 -12.93 8.74 34.45
CA SER A 533 -12.29 7.49 34.89
C SER A 533 -12.56 6.31 33.95
N ILE A 534 -13.75 6.25 33.32
CA ILE A 534 -14.12 5.17 32.37
C ILE A 534 -13.14 5.16 31.19
N TYR A 535 -12.74 6.35 30.75
CA TYR A 535 -11.79 6.54 29.65
C TYR A 535 -10.37 6.11 29.99
N ASN A 536 -10.01 5.90 31.25
CA ASN A 536 -8.69 5.35 31.60
C ASN A 536 -8.67 3.82 31.43
N PHE A 537 -9.81 3.15 31.50
CA PHE A 537 -9.93 1.69 31.40
C PHE A 537 -10.05 1.22 29.93
N PHE A 538 -10.89 1.86 29.13
CA PHE A 538 -11.09 1.55 27.71
C PHE A 538 -10.60 2.73 26.84
N PRO A 539 -9.61 2.55 25.95
CA PRO A 539 -9.03 1.29 25.44
C PRO A 539 -7.81 0.80 26.24
N GLY A 540 -7.43 1.47 27.33
CA GLY A 540 -6.41 0.99 28.28
C GLY A 540 -5.12 0.45 27.64
N LYS A 541 -4.77 -0.81 27.95
CA LYS A 541 -3.60 -1.51 27.41
C LYS A 541 -3.78 -2.02 25.97
N LEU A 542 -5.02 -2.09 25.46
CA LEU A 542 -5.40 -2.63 24.14
C LEU A 542 -5.70 -1.51 23.13
N SER A 543 -4.74 -0.61 22.92
CA SER A 543 -4.86 0.40 21.86
C SER A 543 -4.46 -0.20 20.51
N PHE A 544 -5.26 0.04 19.46
CA PHE A 544 -4.92 -0.36 18.09
C PHE A 544 -3.56 0.19 17.62
N ASN A 545 -3.13 1.36 18.11
CA ASN A 545 -1.79 1.88 17.85
C ASN A 545 -0.69 0.96 18.40
N LYS A 546 -0.85 0.44 19.62
CA LYS A 546 0.11 -0.50 20.23
C LYS A 546 0.15 -1.83 19.48
N VAL A 547 -1.00 -2.29 18.99
CA VAL A 547 -1.06 -3.51 18.16
C VAL A 547 -0.30 -3.29 16.85
N TYR A 548 -0.51 -2.15 16.20
CA TYR A 548 0.24 -1.79 14.99
C TYR A 548 1.75 -1.71 15.24
N ASP A 549 2.18 -0.97 16.26
CA ASP A 549 3.61 -0.81 16.58
C ASP A 549 4.25 -2.17 16.93
N PHE A 550 3.52 -3.04 17.64
CA PHE A 550 3.95 -4.40 17.92
C PHE A 550 4.11 -5.23 16.63
N LEU A 551 3.15 -5.16 15.71
CA LEU A 551 3.24 -5.90 14.45
C LEU A 551 4.43 -5.46 13.59
N VAL A 552 4.70 -4.15 13.52
CA VAL A 552 5.85 -3.60 12.79
C VAL A 552 7.17 -4.06 13.43
N ASP A 553 7.32 -3.90 14.75
CA ASP A 553 8.50 -4.32 15.50
C ASP A 553 8.77 -5.84 15.40
N GLN A 554 7.72 -6.66 15.48
CA GLN A 554 7.86 -8.11 15.29
C GLN A 554 8.26 -8.47 13.85
N SER A 555 7.74 -7.75 12.85
CA SER A 555 8.09 -7.99 11.45
C SER A 555 9.57 -7.69 11.19
N GLU A 556 10.09 -6.59 11.74
CA GLU A 556 11.51 -6.24 11.66
C GLU A 556 12.39 -7.28 12.36
N LYS A 557 12.04 -7.67 13.60
CA LYS A 557 12.76 -8.70 14.36
C LYS A 557 12.75 -10.06 13.68
N ALA A 558 11.60 -10.46 13.11
CA ALA A 558 11.48 -11.70 12.35
C ALA A 558 12.35 -11.66 11.09
N SER A 559 12.30 -10.56 10.33
CA SER A 559 13.14 -10.35 9.13
C SER A 559 14.63 -10.41 9.47
N ALA A 560 15.05 -9.72 10.53
CA ALA A 560 16.43 -9.74 11.00
C ALA A 560 16.86 -11.15 11.46
N LYS A 561 15.99 -11.87 12.18
CA LYS A 561 16.25 -13.24 12.60
C LYS A 561 16.41 -14.20 11.42
N ILE A 562 15.55 -14.10 10.41
CA ILE A 562 15.64 -14.91 9.19
C ILE A 562 16.91 -14.58 8.42
N THR A 563 17.22 -13.29 8.25
CA THR A 563 18.42 -12.84 7.52
C THR A 563 19.69 -13.33 8.22
N ASN A 564 19.77 -13.16 9.54
CA ASN A 564 20.93 -13.58 10.34
C ASN A 564 21.08 -15.11 10.45
N LEU A 565 20.03 -15.89 10.13
CA LEU A 565 20.10 -17.36 10.14
C LEU A 565 21.00 -17.89 9.02
N TYR A 566 20.92 -17.32 7.81
CA TYR A 566 21.68 -17.80 6.65
C TYR A 566 22.81 -16.85 6.24
N MET A 567 22.67 -15.53 6.42
CA MET A 567 23.72 -14.54 6.12
C MET A 567 24.74 -14.40 7.26
N THR A 568 25.46 -15.46 7.56
CA THR A 568 26.44 -15.49 8.67
C THR A 568 27.84 -14.96 8.30
N GLY A 569 28.08 -14.66 7.01
CA GLY A 569 29.42 -14.33 6.49
C GLY A 569 30.35 -15.54 6.32
N SER A 570 29.89 -16.75 6.68
CA SER A 570 30.70 -17.97 6.60
C SER A 570 30.61 -18.62 5.22
N LEU A 571 31.74 -18.63 4.49
CA LEU A 571 31.84 -19.35 3.21
C LEU A 571 31.44 -20.83 3.34
N ARG A 572 31.76 -21.46 4.47
CA ARG A 572 31.39 -22.85 4.75
C ARG A 572 29.89 -23.07 4.75
N LEU A 573 29.12 -22.18 5.41
CA LEU A 573 27.66 -22.29 5.44
C LEU A 573 27.09 -22.10 4.04
N TYR A 574 27.57 -21.10 3.31
CA TYR A 574 27.14 -20.85 1.92
C TYR A 574 27.42 -22.05 1.02
N MET A 575 28.61 -22.65 1.11
CA MET A 575 28.95 -23.86 0.36
C MET A 575 28.05 -25.05 0.73
N ALA A 576 27.76 -25.25 2.02
CA ALA A 576 26.84 -26.31 2.45
C ALA A 576 25.43 -26.09 1.89
N LEU A 577 24.91 -24.86 1.92
CA LEU A 577 23.60 -24.52 1.36
C LEU A 577 23.56 -24.76 -0.15
N ILE A 578 24.60 -24.37 -0.90
CA ILE A 578 24.68 -24.61 -2.34
C ILE A 578 24.68 -26.11 -2.66
N LEU A 579 25.53 -26.90 -1.99
CA LEU A 579 25.60 -28.35 -2.23
C LEU A 579 24.30 -29.06 -1.87
N VAL A 580 23.65 -28.67 -0.76
CA VAL A 580 22.33 -29.20 -0.37
C VAL A 580 21.25 -28.80 -1.38
N ALA A 581 21.26 -27.57 -1.89
CA ALA A 581 20.32 -27.15 -2.93
C ALA A 581 20.51 -27.95 -4.22
N ILE A 582 21.75 -28.13 -4.70
CA ILE A 582 22.05 -28.98 -5.87
C ILE A 582 21.59 -30.42 -5.61
N LEU A 583 21.81 -30.93 -4.41
CA LEU A 583 21.38 -32.27 -4.02
C LEU A 583 19.87 -32.42 -4.14
N VAL A 584 19.11 -31.55 -3.49
CA VAL A 584 17.63 -31.58 -3.46
C VAL A 584 17.05 -31.39 -4.85
N CYS A 585 17.53 -30.40 -5.61
CA CYS A 585 17.02 -30.13 -6.95
C CYS A 585 17.31 -31.28 -7.91
N SER A 586 18.56 -31.76 -8.00
CA SER A 586 18.91 -32.78 -8.98
C SER A 586 18.32 -34.15 -8.62
N PHE A 587 18.32 -34.53 -7.34
CA PHE A 587 17.65 -35.74 -6.89
C PHE A 587 16.14 -35.67 -7.13
N GLY A 588 15.50 -34.53 -6.84
CA GLY A 588 14.09 -34.30 -7.08
C GLY A 588 13.72 -34.42 -8.56
N VAL A 589 14.54 -33.86 -9.46
CA VAL A 589 14.35 -34.01 -10.91
C VAL A 589 14.49 -35.46 -11.33
N LEU A 590 15.57 -36.15 -10.97
CA LEU A 590 15.76 -37.57 -11.30
C LEU A 590 14.60 -38.44 -10.79
N TRP A 591 14.08 -38.12 -9.61
CA TRP A 591 12.92 -38.81 -9.04
C TRP A 591 11.63 -38.57 -9.82
N ILE A 592 11.35 -37.33 -10.20
CA ILE A 592 10.12 -36.98 -10.93
C ILE A 592 10.13 -37.56 -12.36
N THR A 593 11.29 -37.62 -13.00
CA THR A 593 11.41 -38.04 -14.40
C THR A 593 11.74 -39.52 -14.58
N ASP A 594 11.70 -40.33 -13.51
CA ASP A 594 12.20 -41.72 -13.51
C ASP A 594 13.62 -41.84 -14.10
N GLY A 595 14.45 -40.81 -13.87
CA GLY A 595 15.78 -40.66 -14.45
C GLY A 595 16.83 -41.58 -13.84
N PHE A 596 16.47 -42.49 -12.93
CA PHE A 596 17.39 -43.48 -12.37
C PHE A 596 17.58 -44.66 -13.34
N ALA A 597 18.18 -44.38 -14.49
CA ALA A 597 18.53 -45.38 -15.49
C ALA A 597 19.91 -45.99 -15.20
N PHE A 598 19.97 -47.31 -15.15
CA PHE A 598 21.21 -48.07 -15.00
C PHE A 598 21.25 -49.11 -16.12
N ASP A 599 21.96 -48.77 -17.20
CA ASP A 599 22.21 -49.69 -18.31
C ASP A 599 23.70 -50.04 -18.36
N THR A 600 23.99 -51.33 -18.44
CA THR A 600 25.35 -51.87 -18.54
C THR A 600 25.68 -52.33 -19.96
N THR A 601 24.77 -52.17 -20.91
CA THR A 601 25.00 -52.54 -22.31
C THR A 601 26.04 -51.63 -22.96
N GLY A 602 26.98 -52.21 -23.70
CA GLY A 602 28.00 -51.46 -24.43
C GLY A 602 29.11 -50.83 -23.58
N LEU A 603 29.28 -51.23 -22.32
CA LEU A 603 30.43 -50.85 -21.49
C LEU A 603 31.72 -51.53 -22.00
N ALA A 604 32.84 -50.81 -21.93
CA ALA A 604 34.15 -51.36 -22.25
C ALA A 604 34.59 -52.39 -21.20
N GLU A 605 35.39 -53.38 -21.63
CA GLU A 605 35.99 -54.35 -20.70
C GLU A 605 36.94 -53.63 -19.74
N ILE A 606 36.78 -53.91 -18.44
CA ILE A 606 37.60 -53.31 -17.41
C ILE A 606 38.98 -53.99 -17.41
N THR A 607 40.03 -53.21 -17.63
CA THR A 607 41.41 -53.70 -17.59
C THR A 607 42.02 -53.57 -16.20
N VAL A 608 42.97 -54.45 -15.88
CA VAL A 608 43.67 -54.44 -14.57
C VAL A 608 44.40 -53.11 -14.33
N HIS A 609 44.93 -52.48 -15.39
CA HIS A 609 45.62 -51.19 -15.30
C HIS A 609 44.68 -50.05 -14.90
N GLU A 610 43.45 -50.00 -15.43
CA GLU A 610 42.46 -48.98 -15.06
C GLU A 610 42.05 -49.09 -13.59
N ILE A 611 41.83 -50.31 -13.10
CA ILE A 611 41.48 -50.57 -11.69
C ILE A 611 42.61 -50.09 -10.78
N LEU A 612 43.87 -50.41 -11.10
CA LEU A 612 45.02 -50.01 -10.29
C LEU A 612 45.18 -48.50 -10.25
N ILE A 613 45.01 -47.80 -11.37
CA ILE A 613 45.09 -46.34 -11.42
C ILE A 613 43.95 -45.70 -10.62
N ALA A 614 42.70 -46.15 -10.84
CA ALA A 614 41.53 -45.63 -10.13
C ALA A 614 41.61 -45.87 -8.62
N LEU A 615 42.05 -47.07 -8.19
CA LEU A 615 42.27 -47.39 -6.78
C LEU A 615 43.33 -46.48 -6.17
N THR A 616 44.45 -46.25 -6.87
CA THR A 616 45.52 -45.36 -6.42
C THR A 616 45.01 -43.93 -6.25
N MET A 617 44.22 -43.43 -7.22
CA MET A 617 43.60 -42.10 -7.13
C MET A 617 42.61 -42.01 -5.96
N ALA A 618 41.77 -43.03 -5.75
CA ALA A 618 40.82 -43.07 -4.64
C ALA A 618 41.53 -43.08 -3.28
N VAL A 619 42.57 -43.90 -3.12
CA VAL A 619 43.40 -43.94 -1.91
C VAL A 619 44.06 -42.58 -1.68
N ALA A 620 44.64 -41.96 -2.71
CA ALA A 620 45.24 -40.62 -2.61
C ALA A 620 44.21 -39.55 -2.19
N ALA A 621 43.02 -39.54 -2.79
CA ALA A 621 41.94 -38.62 -2.43
C ALA A 621 41.51 -38.80 -0.96
N ILE A 622 41.36 -40.04 -0.49
CA ILE A 622 41.01 -40.34 0.91
C ILE A 622 42.15 -39.92 1.85
N CYS A 623 43.41 -40.25 1.53
CA CYS A 623 44.58 -39.86 2.31
C CYS A 623 44.71 -38.35 2.47
N THR A 624 44.31 -37.56 1.46
CA THR A 624 44.32 -36.09 1.51
C THR A 624 43.44 -35.55 2.64
N ILE A 625 42.30 -36.21 2.95
CA ILE A 625 41.36 -35.79 4.00
C ILE A 625 41.98 -35.90 5.40
N PHE A 626 42.80 -36.92 5.63
CA PHE A 626 43.41 -37.20 6.94
C PHE A 626 44.77 -36.53 7.11
N THR A 627 45.36 -36.02 6.03
CA THR A 627 46.69 -35.41 6.04
C THR A 627 46.67 -34.03 6.69
N ARG A 628 47.40 -33.89 7.80
CA ARG A 628 47.52 -32.61 8.53
C ARG A 628 48.62 -31.69 7.98
N ASN A 629 49.59 -32.26 7.26
CA ASN A 629 50.68 -31.50 6.66
C ASN A 629 50.27 -31.03 5.26
N LYS A 630 50.18 -29.71 5.06
CA LYS A 630 49.80 -29.08 3.79
C LYS A 630 50.68 -29.48 2.60
N ILE A 631 51.99 -29.64 2.80
CA ILE A 631 52.92 -30.04 1.74
C ILE A 631 52.62 -31.48 1.32
N ALA A 632 52.41 -32.37 2.31
CA ALA A 632 52.01 -33.75 2.04
C ALA A 632 50.64 -33.80 1.35
N ALA A 633 49.66 -32.98 1.76
CA ALA A 633 48.34 -32.92 1.12
C ALA A 633 48.43 -32.48 -0.35
N ILE A 634 49.26 -31.49 -0.68
CA ILE A 634 49.51 -31.05 -2.06
C ILE A 634 50.18 -32.16 -2.88
N LEU A 635 51.19 -32.83 -2.34
CA LEU A 635 51.87 -33.93 -3.02
C LEU A 635 50.93 -35.12 -3.27
N ILE A 636 50.10 -35.47 -2.29
CA ILE A 636 49.09 -36.54 -2.43
C ILE A 636 48.03 -36.13 -3.45
N LEU A 637 47.59 -34.88 -3.48
CA LEU A 637 46.68 -34.38 -4.52
C LEU A 637 47.31 -34.48 -5.91
N GLY A 638 48.61 -34.21 -6.04
CA GLY A 638 49.37 -34.41 -7.27
C GLY A 638 49.29 -35.84 -7.81
N VAL A 639 49.27 -36.86 -6.94
CA VAL A 639 49.08 -38.27 -7.34
C VAL A 639 47.74 -38.47 -8.07
N VAL A 640 46.69 -37.75 -7.67
CA VAL A 640 45.39 -37.79 -8.35
C VAL A 640 45.50 -37.18 -9.76
N GLY A 641 46.18 -36.04 -9.91
CA GLY A 641 46.38 -35.39 -11.20
C GLY A 641 47.25 -36.21 -12.17
N TYR A 642 48.37 -36.78 -11.70
CA TYR A 642 49.19 -37.70 -12.50
C TYR A 642 48.45 -39.00 -12.83
N GLY A 643 47.62 -39.51 -11.91
CA GLY A 643 46.73 -40.65 -12.17
C GLY A 643 45.72 -40.36 -13.28
N LEU A 644 45.13 -39.17 -13.30
CA LEU A 644 44.23 -38.72 -14.37
C LEU A 644 44.95 -38.66 -15.73
N ALA A 645 46.20 -38.17 -15.76
CA ALA A 645 47.01 -38.16 -16.98
C ALA A 645 47.29 -39.58 -17.51
N LEU A 646 47.58 -40.53 -16.61
CA LEU A 646 47.73 -41.95 -16.99
C LEU A 646 46.43 -42.53 -17.55
N LEU A 647 45.27 -42.19 -16.98
CA LEU A 647 43.98 -42.59 -17.56
C LEU A 647 43.79 -42.01 -18.97
N PHE A 648 44.17 -40.75 -19.23
CA PHE A 648 44.11 -40.20 -20.58
C PHE A 648 45.01 -40.93 -21.58
N VAL A 649 46.19 -41.39 -21.16
CA VAL A 649 47.05 -42.25 -22.01
C VAL A 649 46.35 -43.58 -22.31
N VAL A 650 45.79 -44.24 -21.29
CA VAL A 650 45.05 -45.50 -21.44
C VAL A 650 43.84 -45.33 -22.37
N TYR A 651 43.11 -44.23 -22.24
CA TYR A 651 41.97 -43.87 -23.09
C TYR A 651 42.35 -43.23 -24.44
N ARG A 652 43.64 -43.29 -24.83
CA ARG A 652 44.14 -42.83 -26.14
C ARG A 652 43.89 -41.34 -26.41
N ALA A 653 44.00 -40.50 -25.40
CA ALA A 653 43.89 -39.05 -25.47
C ALA A 653 45.26 -38.38 -25.20
N PRO A 654 46.21 -38.41 -26.16
CA PRO A 654 47.59 -37.97 -25.94
C PRO A 654 47.73 -36.47 -25.65
N ASP A 655 46.94 -35.62 -26.31
CA ASP A 655 47.00 -34.16 -26.08
C ASP A 655 46.50 -33.78 -24.68
N LEU A 656 45.43 -34.44 -24.20
CA LEU A 656 44.92 -34.27 -22.83
C LEU A 656 45.93 -34.78 -21.79
N ALA A 657 46.60 -35.90 -22.06
CA ALA A 657 47.63 -36.41 -21.18
C ALA A 657 48.81 -35.43 -21.05
N LEU A 658 49.32 -34.91 -22.18
CA LEU A 658 50.45 -33.96 -22.20
C LEU A 658 50.10 -32.67 -21.46
N THR A 659 48.94 -32.09 -21.75
CA THR A 659 48.48 -30.87 -21.09
C THR A 659 48.24 -31.07 -19.60
N GLN A 660 47.59 -32.17 -19.19
CA GLN A 660 47.36 -32.49 -17.78
C GLN A 660 48.68 -32.66 -17.01
N LEU A 661 49.69 -33.34 -17.59
CA LEU A 661 51.00 -33.51 -16.94
C LEU A 661 51.70 -32.17 -16.71
N VAL A 662 51.71 -31.29 -17.72
CA VAL A 662 52.33 -29.97 -17.63
C VAL A 662 51.59 -29.10 -16.61
N VAL A 663 50.26 -29.04 -16.70
CA VAL A 663 49.44 -28.23 -15.79
C VAL A 663 49.60 -28.72 -14.35
N GLU A 664 49.53 -30.03 -14.10
CA GLU A 664 49.69 -30.60 -12.76
C GLU A 664 51.08 -30.30 -12.16
N THR A 665 52.13 -30.40 -12.98
CA THR A 665 53.49 -30.07 -12.55
C THR A 665 53.60 -28.60 -12.14
N ILE A 666 53.02 -27.70 -12.93
CA ILE A 666 53.02 -26.25 -12.67
C ILE A 666 52.17 -25.92 -11.44
N THR A 667 50.96 -26.47 -11.31
CA THR A 667 50.07 -26.20 -10.17
C THR A 667 50.67 -26.71 -8.87
N VAL A 668 51.24 -27.92 -8.84
CA VAL A 668 51.95 -28.44 -7.66
C VAL A 668 53.13 -27.53 -7.29
N ALA A 669 53.93 -27.09 -8.26
CA ALA A 669 55.04 -26.18 -8.00
C ALA A 669 54.57 -24.83 -7.44
N LEU A 670 53.52 -24.23 -8.03
CA LEU A 670 52.92 -22.98 -7.56
C LEU A 670 52.29 -23.11 -6.18
N PHE A 671 51.59 -24.21 -5.91
CA PHE A 671 51.03 -24.49 -4.59
C PHE A 671 52.12 -24.69 -3.55
N LEU A 672 53.19 -25.41 -3.85
CA LEU A 672 54.33 -25.53 -2.94
C LEU A 672 54.96 -24.16 -2.65
N LEU A 673 55.18 -23.32 -3.67
CA LEU A 673 55.72 -21.97 -3.52
C LEU A 673 54.81 -21.07 -2.65
N CYS A 674 53.50 -21.07 -2.92
CA CYS A 674 52.52 -20.25 -2.20
C CYS A 674 52.32 -20.73 -0.76
N PHE A 675 52.09 -22.04 -0.58
CA PHE A 675 51.76 -22.61 0.72
C PHE A 675 52.97 -22.76 1.64
N TYR A 676 54.21 -22.76 1.13
CA TYR A 676 55.41 -22.72 1.97
C TYR A 676 55.38 -21.54 2.97
N HIS A 677 54.86 -20.39 2.53
CA HIS A 677 54.84 -19.14 3.29
C HIS A 677 53.68 -19.00 4.30
N LEU A 678 52.75 -19.97 4.33
CA LEU A 678 51.61 -19.95 5.24
C LEU A 678 51.92 -20.71 6.55
N PRO A 679 51.14 -20.57 7.64
CA PRO A 679 51.22 -21.51 8.76
C PRO A 679 50.76 -22.92 8.34
N ASN A 680 51.10 -23.96 9.13
CA ASN A 680 50.52 -25.30 8.95
C ASN A 680 49.01 -25.29 9.25
N LEU A 681 48.27 -26.25 8.68
CA LEU A 681 46.82 -26.38 8.92
C LEU A 681 46.58 -26.57 10.43
N ARG A 682 45.85 -25.65 11.05
CA ARG A 682 45.47 -25.75 12.48
C ARG A 682 44.50 -26.91 12.67
N GLU A 683 44.56 -27.54 13.85
CA GLU A 683 43.53 -28.51 14.24
C GLU A 683 42.15 -27.82 14.26
N ARG A 684 41.20 -28.38 13.52
CA ARG A 684 39.84 -27.87 13.45
C ARG A 684 39.11 -28.21 14.74
N THR A 685 38.78 -27.20 15.56
CA THR A 685 37.94 -27.32 16.76
C THR A 685 36.44 -27.34 16.41
N GLU A 686 36.07 -28.11 15.39
CA GLU A 686 34.67 -28.22 14.97
C GLU A 686 33.90 -29.16 15.90
N LYS A 687 32.64 -28.83 16.18
CA LYS A 687 31.73 -29.72 16.93
C LYS A 687 31.53 -31.02 16.16
N ALA A 688 31.43 -32.15 16.86
CA ALA A 688 31.23 -33.46 16.23
C ALA A 688 29.99 -33.51 15.31
N SER A 689 28.90 -32.84 15.71
CA SER A 689 27.67 -32.73 14.91
C SER A 689 27.90 -32.00 13.58
N GLN A 690 28.69 -30.93 13.60
CA GLN A 690 29.03 -30.15 12.42
C GLN A 690 29.89 -30.95 11.44
N LYS A 691 30.84 -31.72 11.96
CA LYS A 691 31.67 -32.63 11.16
C LYS A 691 30.80 -33.72 10.52
N PHE A 692 29.88 -34.29 11.29
CA PHE A 692 28.94 -35.29 10.80
C PHE A 692 28.06 -34.77 9.65
N ILE A 693 27.48 -33.56 9.80
CA ILE A 693 26.68 -32.93 8.74
C ILE A 693 27.51 -32.75 7.46
N ASN A 694 28.74 -32.24 7.57
CA ASN A 694 29.61 -32.07 6.40
C ASN A 694 29.92 -33.40 5.70
N ILE A 695 30.12 -34.49 6.46
CA ILE A 695 30.35 -35.83 5.92
C ILE A 695 29.10 -36.29 5.16
N VAL A 696 27.92 -36.17 5.76
CA VAL A 696 26.66 -36.56 5.13
C VAL A 696 26.45 -35.79 3.82
N ILE A 697 26.64 -34.46 3.82
CA ILE A 697 26.51 -33.64 2.60
C ILE A 697 27.52 -34.08 1.53
N SER A 698 28.79 -34.29 1.90
CA SER A 698 29.85 -34.65 0.94
C SER A 698 29.62 -36.02 0.32
N VAL A 699 29.23 -37.02 1.13
CA VAL A 699 28.92 -38.37 0.65
C VAL A 699 27.66 -38.36 -0.22
N ALA A 700 26.59 -37.70 0.23
CA ALA A 700 25.35 -37.60 -0.52
C ALA A 700 25.58 -36.93 -1.88
N PHE A 701 26.36 -35.84 -1.92
CA PHE A 701 26.69 -35.14 -3.16
C PHE A 701 27.54 -35.99 -4.10
N GLY A 702 28.58 -36.67 -3.58
CA GLY A 702 29.40 -37.57 -4.39
C GLY A 702 28.59 -38.74 -4.99
N THR A 703 27.74 -39.37 -4.19
CA THR A 703 26.83 -40.42 -4.64
C THR A 703 25.86 -39.90 -5.70
N LEU A 704 25.26 -38.73 -5.49
CA LEU A 704 24.37 -38.11 -6.47
C LEU A 704 25.08 -37.87 -7.80
N MET A 705 26.26 -37.26 -7.79
CA MET A 705 27.03 -37.00 -9.02
C MET A 705 27.39 -38.30 -9.75
N THR A 706 27.65 -39.38 -9.00
CA THR A 706 27.91 -40.71 -9.57
C THR A 706 26.66 -41.26 -10.25
N VAL A 707 25.49 -41.17 -9.59
CA VAL A 707 24.21 -41.60 -10.14
C VAL A 707 23.84 -40.78 -11.37
N VAL A 708 24.02 -39.46 -11.34
CA VAL A 708 23.81 -38.57 -12.48
C VAL A 708 24.70 -38.98 -13.66
N ALA A 709 25.99 -39.26 -13.42
CA ALA A 709 26.91 -39.68 -14.47
C ALA A 709 26.51 -41.03 -15.10
N ILE A 710 26.09 -42.00 -14.28
CA ILE A 710 25.64 -43.32 -14.77
C ILE A 710 24.33 -43.18 -15.55
N SER A 711 23.38 -42.41 -15.02
CA SER A 711 22.09 -42.14 -15.67
C SER A 711 22.26 -41.45 -17.02
N ALA A 712 23.11 -40.41 -17.08
CA ALA A 712 23.40 -39.69 -18.31
C ALA A 712 24.07 -40.59 -19.36
N HIS A 713 24.92 -41.54 -18.93
CA HIS A 713 25.50 -42.52 -19.85
C HIS A 713 24.48 -43.52 -20.38
N SER A 714 23.57 -43.95 -19.51
CA SER A 714 22.55 -44.98 -19.80
C SER A 714 21.41 -44.44 -20.67
N THR A 715 21.21 -43.11 -20.70
CA THR A 715 20.08 -42.46 -21.37
C THR A 715 20.54 -41.64 -22.58
N LYS A 716 21.19 -42.29 -23.56
CA LYS A 716 21.59 -41.62 -24.81
C LYS A 716 20.40 -41.49 -25.75
N LEU A 717 19.94 -40.25 -25.97
CA LEU A 717 18.80 -39.93 -26.83
C LEU A 717 19.18 -39.70 -28.31
N PHE A 718 20.45 -39.41 -28.59
CA PHE A 718 20.93 -39.06 -29.93
C PHE A 718 22.26 -39.73 -30.24
N ASP A 719 22.52 -39.94 -31.53
CA ASP A 719 23.80 -40.43 -32.03
C ASP A 719 24.93 -39.41 -31.81
N LYS A 720 26.17 -39.91 -31.76
CA LYS A 720 27.36 -39.06 -31.56
C LYS A 720 27.69 -38.29 -32.83
N ILE A 721 28.10 -37.03 -32.67
CA ILE A 721 28.63 -36.20 -33.77
C ILE A 721 30.12 -36.43 -34.04
N SER A 722 30.75 -37.44 -33.43
CA SER A 722 32.18 -37.73 -33.58
C SER A 722 32.57 -38.05 -35.02
N ASP A 723 31.68 -38.71 -35.76
CA ASP A 723 31.96 -39.20 -37.11
C ASP A 723 32.14 -38.04 -38.09
N TYR A 724 31.35 -36.98 -37.93
CA TYR A 724 31.52 -35.73 -38.67
C TYR A 724 32.93 -35.16 -38.49
N PHE A 725 33.44 -35.08 -37.26
CA PHE A 725 34.78 -34.56 -37.00
C PHE A 725 35.88 -35.46 -37.54
N LEU A 726 35.72 -36.78 -37.47
CA LEU A 726 36.68 -37.72 -38.05
C LEU A 726 36.76 -37.60 -39.58
N GLU A 727 35.62 -37.43 -40.25
CA GLU A 727 35.57 -37.32 -41.71
C GLU A 727 36.05 -35.95 -42.24
N THR A 728 35.82 -34.88 -41.48
CA THR A 728 36.04 -33.50 -41.95
C THR A 728 37.34 -32.86 -41.46
N SER A 729 37.98 -33.36 -40.39
CA SER A 729 39.18 -32.71 -39.83
C SER A 729 40.33 -32.58 -40.82
N TYR A 730 40.60 -33.63 -41.62
CA TYR A 730 41.62 -33.55 -42.66
C TYR A 730 41.12 -32.80 -43.90
N LYS A 731 39.89 -33.11 -44.37
CA LYS A 731 39.35 -32.59 -45.64
C LYS A 731 39.06 -31.09 -45.62
N LEU A 732 38.56 -30.58 -44.50
CA LEU A 732 38.15 -29.19 -44.33
C LEU A 732 39.13 -28.42 -43.43
N GLY A 733 39.55 -29.01 -42.31
CA GLY A 733 40.46 -28.37 -41.35
C GLY A 733 41.96 -28.53 -41.64
N GLY A 734 42.33 -29.36 -42.62
CA GLY A 734 43.70 -29.49 -43.11
C GLY A 734 44.70 -30.15 -42.15
N GLY A 735 44.25 -30.90 -41.13
CA GLY A 735 45.13 -31.53 -40.15
C GLY A 735 44.72 -32.96 -39.76
N ASP A 736 45.71 -33.79 -39.46
CA ASP A 736 45.51 -35.19 -39.00
C ASP A 736 45.19 -35.27 -37.50
N ASN A 737 45.62 -34.28 -36.71
CA ASN A 737 45.25 -34.20 -35.29
C ASN A 737 43.85 -33.61 -35.13
N VAL A 738 42.86 -34.51 -35.05
CA VAL A 738 41.43 -34.18 -34.91
C VAL A 738 41.16 -33.28 -33.69
N VAL A 739 41.80 -33.52 -32.54
CA VAL A 739 41.58 -32.72 -31.32
C VAL A 739 42.07 -31.29 -31.54
N ASN A 740 43.28 -31.13 -32.08
CA ASN A 740 43.83 -29.81 -32.37
C ASN A 740 43.01 -29.06 -33.42
N VAL A 741 42.60 -29.73 -34.50
CA VAL A 741 41.74 -29.13 -35.54
C VAL A 741 40.40 -28.69 -34.96
N ILE A 742 39.82 -29.45 -34.03
CA ILE A 742 38.61 -29.03 -33.32
C ILE A 742 38.88 -27.74 -32.52
N LEU A 743 39.97 -27.69 -31.76
CA LEU A 743 40.26 -26.55 -30.89
C LEU A 743 40.59 -25.27 -31.66
N VAL A 744 41.33 -25.34 -32.77
CA VAL A 744 41.82 -24.12 -33.45
C VAL A 744 41.01 -23.69 -34.65
N ASP A 745 40.28 -24.61 -35.31
CA ASP A 745 39.55 -24.34 -36.54
C ASP A 745 38.03 -24.50 -36.35
N MET A 746 37.56 -25.71 -36.07
CA MET A 746 36.12 -26.00 -36.01
C MET A 746 35.43 -25.33 -34.82
N ARG A 747 36.10 -25.23 -33.67
CA ARG A 747 35.66 -24.58 -32.43
C ARG A 747 36.69 -23.57 -31.90
N GLY A 748 37.37 -22.87 -32.81
CA GLY A 748 38.39 -21.85 -32.50
C GLY A 748 37.96 -20.75 -31.54
N ILE A 749 36.66 -20.45 -31.48
CA ILE A 749 36.09 -19.42 -30.60
C ILE A 749 36.27 -19.78 -29.12
N ASP A 750 36.12 -21.05 -28.75
CA ASP A 750 36.24 -21.48 -27.35
C ASP A 750 37.69 -21.28 -26.87
N THR A 751 38.65 -21.73 -27.69
CA THR A 751 40.08 -21.55 -27.42
C THR A 751 40.51 -20.09 -27.36
N LEU A 752 39.95 -19.22 -28.21
CA LEU A 752 40.20 -17.77 -28.12
C LEU A 752 39.83 -17.23 -26.73
N PHE A 753 38.66 -17.59 -26.20
CA PHE A 753 38.22 -17.09 -24.89
C PHE A 753 38.94 -17.75 -23.72
N GLU A 754 39.37 -19.01 -23.84
CA GLU A 754 40.25 -19.64 -22.86
C GLU A 754 41.59 -18.90 -22.74
N ILE A 755 42.20 -18.51 -23.89
CA ILE A 755 43.43 -17.69 -23.91
C ILE A 755 43.19 -16.34 -23.22
N VAL A 756 42.05 -15.71 -23.48
CA VAL A 756 41.68 -14.44 -22.82
C VAL A 756 41.52 -14.64 -21.31
N VAL A 757 40.89 -15.72 -20.84
CA VAL A 757 40.75 -16.03 -19.40
C VAL A 757 42.11 -16.20 -18.75
N LEU A 758 43.04 -16.93 -19.37
CA LEU A 758 44.40 -17.07 -18.87
C LEU A 758 45.14 -15.72 -18.82
N GLY A 759 44.98 -14.89 -19.85
CA GLY A 759 45.50 -13.53 -19.89
C GLY A 759 44.97 -12.67 -18.74
N ILE A 760 43.65 -12.68 -18.50
CA ILE A 760 43.01 -11.95 -17.41
C ILE A 760 43.50 -12.47 -16.06
N ALA A 761 43.58 -13.80 -15.87
CA ALA A 761 44.09 -14.38 -14.63
C ALA A 761 45.54 -13.93 -14.36
N ALA A 762 46.40 -13.92 -15.38
CA ALA A 762 47.77 -13.44 -15.27
C ALA A 762 47.83 -11.94 -14.90
N PHE A 763 47.03 -11.09 -15.55
CA PHE A 763 46.96 -9.66 -15.22
C PHE A 763 46.37 -9.41 -13.82
N ALA A 764 45.38 -10.19 -13.39
CA ALA A 764 44.79 -10.10 -12.05
C ALA A 764 45.81 -10.49 -10.98
N ILE A 765 46.56 -11.58 -11.18
CA ILE A 765 47.65 -12.00 -10.28
C ILE A 765 48.71 -10.91 -10.21
N TYR A 766 49.14 -10.37 -11.36
CA TYR A 766 50.10 -9.26 -11.40
C TYR A 766 49.58 -8.02 -10.65
N GLY A 767 48.31 -7.67 -10.87
CA GLY A 767 47.62 -6.57 -10.19
C GLY A 767 47.59 -6.77 -8.67
N LEU A 768 47.17 -7.94 -8.18
CA LEU A 768 47.13 -8.26 -6.76
C LEU A 768 48.52 -8.19 -6.09
N ILE A 769 49.57 -8.59 -6.79
CA ILE A 769 50.96 -8.51 -6.29
C ILE A 769 51.45 -7.06 -6.25
N LYS A 770 51.12 -6.25 -7.25
CA LYS A 770 51.67 -4.89 -7.42
C LYS A 770 50.87 -3.80 -6.71
N LEU A 771 49.54 -3.91 -6.65
CA LEU A 771 48.63 -2.92 -6.08
C LEU A 771 48.47 -3.04 -4.55
N ARG A 772 49.33 -3.81 -3.88
CA ARG A 772 49.28 -4.00 -2.43
C ARG A 772 49.60 -2.67 -1.72
N ASN A 773 48.58 -1.86 -1.48
CA ASN A 773 48.67 -0.67 -0.63
C ASN A 773 49.12 -1.11 0.76
N LYS A 774 50.25 -0.57 1.23
CA LYS A 774 50.90 -0.85 2.53
C LYS A 774 50.04 -0.58 3.79
N LYS A 775 48.72 -0.40 3.69
CA LYS A 775 47.88 0.13 4.77
C LYS A 775 47.24 -0.89 5.72
N GLU A 776 47.40 -2.20 5.50
CA GLU A 776 46.78 -3.22 6.36
C GLU A 776 47.78 -4.30 6.85
N ALA A 777 49.02 -3.88 7.13
CA ALA A 777 50.01 -4.72 7.81
C ALA A 777 50.71 -3.96 8.96
N GLU A 778 49.96 -3.14 9.69
CA GLU A 778 50.25 -2.71 11.07
C GLU A 778 49.18 -3.24 12.00
#